data_AF-A0A9P8KBS4-F1
#
_entry.id   AF-A0A9P8KBS4-F1
#
_cell.length_a   1.000
_cell.length_b   1.000
_cell.length_c   1.000
_cell.angle_alpha   90.00
_cell.angle_beta   90.00
_cell.angle_gamma   90.00
#
_symmetry.space_group_name_H-M   'P 1'
#
loop_
_entity.id
_entity.type
_entity.pdbx_description
1 polymer ?
#
loop_
_entity_poly.entity_id
_entity_poly.type
_entity_poly.pdbx_seq_one_letter_code
_entity_poly.pdbx_strand_id
1 'polypeptide(L)'
;MHLKSFLRLFAGLLLAWIYGSVVVSAQSTTQPSLAQITSALASAGSGTGSATSLGSVLADAGSTLESIISDTIAQLAKWSTLILFPERYYSYGRSPPVYPSPQGQGTGDWSQAYSQAKALVAQMTVQEKANITLGSSETHGCSGFTGSVPRLDFPGMCLNDAESGVRTASKVNGYPAQLHTGASWNRSLAYDRAYRIGQEFKTKGVNVLLGPVAGPLGRIATGGRNWEGFSNDPYLAGSLIAPTIEGMQRSVIACSNLDDRTMHELYLWPFYDAVKAGAGSTMCSYQRVNNSYACQNSKTMNGILKTELRFGGFLLSDWYAQHTGVASVNAGLDMVMPSSMYLDFNSFATAVKNGSINSTRLDDMATRILATWYRFANLPNPGLNDADARQPESEGTLFQGAVEGHVLVKNLENALPLKKPKALSLFGYDAPGGTNTSATDSQLYQQGKLNTQAFTNGKPYTDLDDLIYSAQVLPAGFSGPEVALNGTLYTGGGSGAITPVSSISPEDVFRQQAAIDGTVLYIDFTSQNPVIQDANSPCLVFINSQSSEGWDRSTLADVYSDTLVINVASQCNNTMVFIHSAGVRLVDRWIEHPNITAVIYANLPGQYSGNSLTEIVYGRQSPSGRLPFIVAKNESDYGSLLRPTLPDRTNPQYSQSDFTEGLFIDYKHFIKQNITPRFAFGYGLTYSSFNYSSLRISVNASAIRSSTPPGSTTGIAPEGGTTSLYDNIATVSISVTNIGSIAAAAEVAQLYIGIPGSGVPKVLRGFEKRLIQPGASVVMTFPLRRRDLSIWGRKKKGQSKTICKTYSSRDSHVVTHRSTNLPFNCLCMAERTGCPVFS
;
A
#
# COMPACT_ATOMS: atom_id res chain seq x y z
N MET A 1 -49.40 27.46 -34.01
CA MET A 1 -48.97 26.31 -33.16
C MET A 1 -48.29 25.18 -33.94
N HIS A 2 -48.60 24.94 -35.23
CA HIS A 2 -48.08 23.77 -35.97
C HIS A 2 -46.58 23.73 -36.30
N LEU A 3 -45.89 24.85 -36.55
CA LEU A 3 -44.49 24.82 -37.03
C LEU A 3 -43.51 24.14 -36.05
N LYS A 4 -43.65 24.38 -34.73
CA LYS A 4 -42.81 23.73 -33.71
C LYS A 4 -43.09 22.22 -33.59
N SER A 5 -44.33 21.79 -33.78
CA SER A 5 -44.68 20.36 -33.81
C SER A 5 -44.18 19.68 -35.08
N PHE A 6 -44.27 20.36 -36.23
CA PHE A 6 -43.75 19.87 -37.51
C PHE A 6 -42.22 19.73 -37.48
N LEU A 7 -41.49 20.74 -36.96
CA LEU A 7 -40.04 20.67 -36.77
C LEU A 7 -39.61 19.54 -35.82
N ARG A 8 -40.38 19.27 -34.75
CA ARG A 8 -40.13 18.13 -33.86
C ARG A 8 -40.40 16.77 -34.52
N LEU A 9 -41.47 16.67 -35.31
CA LEU A 9 -41.79 15.45 -36.07
C LEU A 9 -40.72 15.18 -37.15
N PHE A 10 -40.30 16.24 -37.86
CA PHE A 10 -39.27 16.18 -38.89
C PHE A 10 -37.90 15.81 -38.30
N ALA A 11 -37.52 16.40 -37.16
CA ALA A 11 -36.31 16.02 -36.43
C ALA A 11 -36.36 14.56 -35.93
N GLY A 12 -37.53 14.09 -35.46
CA GLY A 12 -37.73 12.69 -35.04
C GLY A 12 -37.62 11.69 -36.20
N LEU A 13 -38.21 12.01 -37.35
CA LEU A 13 -38.11 11.20 -38.57
C LEU A 13 -36.68 11.21 -39.14
N LEU A 14 -35.99 12.36 -39.11
CA LEU A 14 -34.58 12.47 -39.51
C LEU A 14 -33.69 11.62 -38.58
N LEU A 15 -33.92 11.66 -37.27
CA LEU A 15 -33.22 10.82 -36.29
C LEU A 15 -33.46 9.33 -36.55
N ALA A 16 -34.71 8.91 -36.81
CA ALA A 16 -35.04 7.52 -37.12
C ALA A 16 -34.39 7.03 -38.43
N TRP A 17 -34.36 7.88 -39.46
CA TRP A 17 -33.73 7.57 -40.75
C TRP A 17 -32.20 7.49 -40.65
N ILE A 18 -31.57 8.40 -39.88
CA ILE A 18 -30.15 8.33 -39.55
C ILE A 18 -29.84 7.05 -38.77
N TYR A 19 -30.66 6.67 -37.78
CA TYR A 19 -30.50 5.43 -37.02
C TYR A 19 -30.52 4.20 -37.95
N GLY A 20 -31.49 4.12 -38.87
CA GLY A 20 -31.58 3.04 -39.85
C GLY A 20 -30.38 2.99 -40.80
N SER A 21 -29.94 4.14 -41.30
CA SER A 21 -28.83 4.23 -42.28
C SER A 21 -27.44 3.98 -41.67
N VAL A 22 -27.24 4.37 -40.40
CA VAL A 22 -25.98 4.11 -39.67
C VAL A 22 -25.84 2.63 -39.33
N VAL A 23 -26.93 1.94 -38.96
CA VAL A 23 -26.91 0.49 -38.71
C VAL A 23 -26.57 -0.32 -39.97
N VAL A 24 -27.01 0.12 -41.15
CA VAL A 24 -26.74 -0.57 -42.43
C VAL A 24 -25.33 -0.28 -42.98
N SER A 25 -24.72 0.88 -42.69
CA SER A 25 -23.40 1.25 -43.22
C SER A 25 -22.18 0.74 -42.43
N ALA A 26 -22.41 0.07 -41.29
CA ALA A 26 -21.38 -0.42 -40.36
C ALA A 26 -20.42 -1.50 -40.92
N GLN A 27 -20.58 -1.90 -42.19
CA GLN A 27 -19.65 -2.79 -42.91
C GLN A 27 -18.60 -2.06 -43.77
N SER A 28 -18.54 -0.72 -43.78
CA SER A 28 -17.54 0.05 -44.53
C SER A 28 -16.72 1.00 -43.65
N THR A 29 -15.41 1.11 -43.91
CA THR A 29 -14.42 1.74 -43.03
C THR A 29 -14.10 3.21 -43.35
N THR A 30 -14.93 3.90 -44.14
CA THR A 30 -14.70 5.29 -44.57
C THR A 30 -15.93 6.17 -44.31
N GLN A 31 -15.76 7.27 -43.59
CA GLN A 31 -16.83 8.26 -43.43
C GLN A 31 -17.11 9.03 -44.74
N PRO A 32 -18.38 9.34 -45.07
CA PRO A 32 -18.72 10.17 -46.21
C PRO A 32 -18.36 11.64 -45.97
N SER A 33 -17.99 12.33 -47.04
CA SER A 33 -17.65 13.76 -47.03
C SER A 33 -18.90 14.66 -47.02
N LEU A 34 -18.74 15.90 -46.53
CA LEU A 34 -19.82 16.90 -46.48
C LEU A 34 -20.45 17.17 -47.86
N ALA A 35 -19.66 17.05 -48.93
CA ALA A 35 -20.10 17.17 -50.33
C ALA A 35 -21.08 16.05 -50.75
N GLN A 36 -20.86 14.81 -50.29
CA GLN A 36 -21.74 13.67 -50.60
C GLN A 36 -23.09 13.79 -49.88
N ILE A 37 -23.09 14.37 -48.67
CA ILE A 37 -24.31 14.62 -47.88
C ILE A 37 -25.14 15.75 -48.51
N THR A 38 -24.50 16.82 -48.96
CA THR A 38 -25.19 17.93 -49.65
C THR A 38 -25.74 17.54 -51.02
N SER A 39 -25.05 16.69 -51.80
CA SER A 39 -25.60 16.17 -53.06
C SER A 39 -26.86 15.32 -52.85
N ALA A 40 -26.93 14.51 -51.79
CA ALA A 40 -28.09 13.69 -51.49
C ALA A 40 -29.33 14.52 -51.09
N LEU A 41 -29.11 15.62 -50.35
CA LEU A 41 -30.18 16.57 -49.97
C LEU A 41 -30.72 17.34 -51.19
N ALA A 42 -29.86 17.71 -52.14
CA ALA A 42 -30.29 18.38 -53.38
C ALA A 42 -31.20 17.48 -54.24
N SER A 43 -30.92 16.17 -54.32
CA SER A 43 -31.74 15.21 -55.08
C SER A 43 -33.12 14.93 -54.48
N ALA A 44 -33.37 15.30 -53.21
CA ALA A 44 -34.66 15.10 -52.57
C ALA A 44 -35.69 16.22 -52.85
N GLY A 45 -35.29 17.31 -53.52
CA GLY A 45 -36.10 18.52 -53.70
C GLY A 45 -37.02 18.55 -54.94
N SER A 46 -36.96 17.56 -55.84
CA SER A 46 -37.74 17.56 -57.08
C SER A 46 -39.17 17.01 -56.89
N GLY A 47 -40.00 17.74 -56.14
CA GLY A 47 -41.37 17.35 -55.82
C GLY A 47 -42.33 18.54 -55.69
N THR A 48 -42.84 19.03 -56.83
CA THR A 48 -44.07 19.83 -57.02
C THR A 48 -44.58 20.73 -55.86
N GLY A 49 -44.47 22.06 -56.01
CA GLY A 49 -45.41 23.01 -55.36
C GLY A 49 -44.80 24.30 -54.79
N SER A 50 -45.08 25.43 -55.45
CA SER A 50 -45.01 26.82 -54.93
C SER A 50 -43.82 27.20 -54.02
N ALA A 51 -42.68 27.58 -54.62
CA ALA A 51 -41.51 28.09 -53.91
C ALA A 51 -41.43 29.64 -53.88
N THR A 52 -42.21 30.31 -53.02
CA THR A 52 -42.05 31.75 -52.71
C THR A 52 -42.50 32.10 -51.28
N SER A 53 -41.66 31.83 -50.27
CA SER A 53 -41.63 32.56 -48.97
C SER A 53 -40.59 32.04 -47.97
N LEU A 54 -40.10 30.80 -48.07
CA LEU A 54 -39.11 30.27 -47.10
C LEU A 54 -37.68 30.81 -47.27
N GLY A 55 -37.32 31.28 -48.47
CA GLY A 55 -35.94 31.66 -48.80
C GLY A 55 -35.39 32.86 -48.02
N SER A 56 -36.24 33.82 -47.65
CA SER A 56 -35.84 35.02 -46.90
C SER A 56 -35.74 34.82 -45.39
N VAL A 57 -36.33 33.75 -44.83
CA VAL A 57 -36.28 33.46 -43.38
C VAL A 57 -35.04 32.62 -43.01
N LEU A 58 -34.45 31.92 -43.97
CA LEU A 58 -33.25 31.09 -43.75
C LEU A 58 -31.93 31.86 -43.91
N ALA A 59 -31.94 33.03 -44.57
CA ALA A 59 -30.72 33.83 -44.79
C ALA A 59 -30.14 34.40 -43.49
N ASP A 60 -30.98 34.96 -42.60
CA ASP A 60 -30.56 35.52 -41.30
C ASP A 60 -30.31 34.45 -40.22
N ALA A 61 -30.60 33.18 -40.50
CA ALA A 61 -30.37 32.07 -39.57
C ALA A 61 -29.05 31.32 -39.82
N GLY A 62 -28.37 31.56 -40.95
CA GLY A 62 -27.30 30.70 -41.48
C GLY A 62 -26.22 30.31 -40.48
N SER A 63 -25.48 31.29 -39.93
CA SER A 63 -24.38 31.02 -38.99
C SER A 63 -24.83 30.35 -37.69
N THR A 64 -26.01 30.70 -37.19
CA THR A 64 -26.56 30.18 -35.93
C THR A 64 -27.09 28.76 -36.10
N LEU A 65 -27.72 28.48 -37.25
CA LEU A 65 -28.24 27.16 -37.58
C LEU A 65 -27.10 26.19 -37.93
N GLU A 66 -26.07 26.63 -38.66
CA GLU A 66 -24.85 25.83 -38.89
C GLU A 66 -24.11 25.53 -37.59
N SER A 67 -23.96 26.50 -36.69
CA SER A 67 -23.39 26.28 -35.35
C SER A 67 -24.19 25.23 -34.56
N ILE A 68 -25.52 25.36 -34.51
CA ILE A 68 -26.39 24.42 -33.78
C ILE A 68 -26.34 23.02 -34.42
N ILE A 69 -26.33 22.92 -35.75
CA ILE A 69 -26.21 21.63 -36.46
C ILE A 69 -24.83 21.01 -36.22
N SER A 70 -23.75 21.79 -36.28
CA SER A 70 -22.39 21.34 -35.98
C SER A 70 -22.26 20.83 -34.55
N ASP A 71 -22.74 21.57 -33.56
CA ASP A 71 -22.74 21.14 -32.15
C ASP A 71 -23.63 19.92 -31.92
N THR A 72 -24.78 19.84 -32.59
CA THR A 72 -25.69 18.69 -32.50
C THR A 72 -25.06 17.44 -33.13
N ILE A 73 -24.36 17.56 -34.27
CA ILE A 73 -23.61 16.48 -34.90
C ILE A 73 -22.42 16.07 -34.03
N ALA A 74 -21.69 17.02 -33.46
CA ALA A 74 -20.58 16.75 -32.55
C ALA A 74 -21.07 16.04 -31.27
N GLN A 75 -22.20 16.45 -30.70
CA GLN A 75 -22.84 15.74 -29.59
C GLN A 75 -23.32 14.36 -30.02
N LEU A 76 -24.04 14.21 -31.12
CA LEU A 76 -24.52 12.90 -31.60
C LEU A 76 -23.38 11.94 -31.94
N ALA A 77 -22.26 12.44 -32.46
CA ALA A 77 -21.03 11.65 -32.65
C ALA A 77 -20.38 11.25 -31.32
N LYS A 78 -20.44 12.13 -30.31
CA LYS A 78 -19.96 11.84 -28.95
C LYS A 78 -20.85 10.81 -28.25
N TRP A 79 -22.18 10.92 -28.38
CA TRP A 79 -23.17 9.96 -27.88
C TRP A 79 -23.08 8.62 -28.61
N SER A 80 -22.95 8.60 -29.94
CA SER A 80 -22.79 7.35 -30.68
C SER A 80 -21.45 6.67 -30.36
N THR A 81 -20.36 7.43 -30.15
CA THR A 81 -19.09 6.86 -29.65
C THR A 81 -19.22 6.34 -28.21
N LEU A 82 -19.96 7.04 -27.34
CA LEU A 82 -20.24 6.61 -25.97
C LEU A 82 -21.05 5.29 -25.91
N ILE A 83 -22.01 5.13 -26.82
CA ILE A 83 -22.91 3.97 -26.89
C ILE A 83 -22.27 2.79 -27.64
N LEU A 84 -21.55 3.03 -28.73
CA LEU A 84 -20.95 1.98 -29.58
C LEU A 84 -19.54 1.58 -29.14
N PHE A 85 -18.79 2.47 -28.49
CA PHE A 85 -17.39 2.24 -28.09
C PHE A 85 -17.05 2.88 -26.72
N PRO A 86 -17.73 2.50 -25.61
CA PRO A 86 -17.48 3.09 -24.29
C PRO A 86 -15.99 2.99 -23.85
N GLU A 87 -15.31 1.88 -24.14
CA GLU A 87 -13.86 1.71 -23.97
C GLU A 87 -13.03 2.84 -24.63
N ARG A 88 -13.40 3.29 -25.83
CA ARG A 88 -12.68 4.38 -26.51
C ARG A 88 -12.87 5.74 -25.83
N TYR A 89 -14.02 5.97 -25.20
CA TYR A 89 -14.32 7.25 -24.56
C TYR A 89 -13.71 7.36 -23.16
N TYR A 90 -13.77 6.28 -22.37
CA TYR A 90 -13.28 6.28 -20.99
C TYR A 90 -11.80 5.88 -20.87
N SER A 91 -11.32 4.92 -21.66
CA SER A 91 -9.99 4.31 -21.49
C SER A 91 -8.90 4.88 -22.42
N TYR A 92 -9.24 5.30 -23.64
CA TYR A 92 -8.23 5.61 -24.67
C TYR A 92 -7.48 6.92 -24.41
N GLY A 93 -6.15 6.88 -24.57
CA GLY A 93 -5.27 8.06 -24.52
C GLY A 93 -4.94 8.63 -23.14
N ARG A 94 -5.50 8.10 -22.05
CA ARG A 94 -5.21 8.58 -20.68
C ARG A 94 -3.89 8.07 -20.10
N SER A 95 -3.51 6.81 -20.39
CA SER A 95 -2.16 6.30 -20.11
C SER A 95 -1.29 6.36 -21.39
N PRO A 96 -0.15 7.07 -21.40
CA PRO A 96 0.71 7.16 -22.58
C PRO A 96 1.34 5.79 -22.95
N PRO A 97 1.23 5.32 -24.20
CA PRO A 97 1.81 4.04 -24.60
C PRO A 97 3.35 4.09 -24.57
N VAL A 98 3.98 3.04 -24.02
CA VAL A 98 5.45 2.87 -24.05
C VAL A 98 5.81 1.48 -24.57
N TYR A 99 6.21 1.42 -25.83
CA TYR A 99 6.58 0.18 -26.53
C TYR A 99 7.85 0.40 -27.37
N PRO A 100 8.64 -0.65 -27.64
CA PRO A 100 8.51 -2.03 -27.11
C PRO A 100 8.86 -2.11 -25.61
N SER A 101 8.62 -3.28 -24.99
CA SER A 101 9.15 -3.56 -23.66
C SER A 101 10.68 -3.61 -23.69
N PRO A 102 11.39 -2.89 -22.81
CA PRO A 102 12.85 -2.89 -22.80
C PRO A 102 13.40 -4.22 -22.24
N GLN A 103 14.30 -4.83 -22.99
CA GLN A 103 14.94 -6.08 -22.59
C GLN A 103 15.82 -5.91 -21.34
N GLY A 104 15.82 -6.93 -20.49
CA GLY A 104 16.67 -7.05 -19.32
C GLY A 104 18.15 -7.09 -19.73
N GLN A 105 18.93 -6.15 -19.20
CA GLN A 105 20.34 -6.00 -19.59
C GLN A 105 21.26 -7.00 -18.86
N GLY A 106 20.89 -7.44 -17.65
CA GLY A 106 21.71 -8.36 -16.86
C GLY A 106 23.04 -7.77 -16.44
N THR A 107 23.02 -6.61 -15.77
CA THR A 107 24.24 -5.86 -15.42
C THR A 107 24.49 -5.78 -13.91
N GLY A 108 25.74 -5.58 -13.53
CA GLY A 108 26.16 -5.67 -12.13
C GLY A 108 25.89 -7.07 -11.57
N ASP A 109 25.31 -7.14 -10.39
CA ASP A 109 24.99 -8.38 -9.67
C ASP A 109 24.07 -9.35 -10.43
N TRP A 110 23.33 -8.88 -11.44
CA TRP A 110 22.49 -9.74 -12.30
C TRP A 110 23.26 -10.50 -13.38
N SER A 111 24.52 -10.12 -13.66
CA SER A 111 25.26 -10.56 -14.84
C SER A 111 25.44 -12.08 -14.97
N GLN A 112 25.89 -12.74 -13.90
CA GLN A 112 26.05 -14.19 -13.89
C GLN A 112 24.72 -14.92 -14.11
N ALA A 113 23.68 -14.54 -13.36
CA ALA A 113 22.37 -15.17 -13.44
C ALA A 113 21.68 -14.95 -14.79
N TYR A 114 21.82 -13.76 -15.39
CA TYR A 114 21.35 -13.49 -16.76
C TYR A 114 22.12 -14.29 -17.82
N SER A 115 23.41 -14.53 -17.63
CA SER A 115 24.20 -15.37 -18.54
C SER A 115 23.72 -16.82 -18.51
N GLN A 116 23.46 -17.36 -17.31
CA GLN A 116 22.90 -18.71 -17.13
C GLN A 116 21.48 -18.80 -17.70
N ALA A 117 20.61 -17.83 -17.40
CA ALA A 117 19.25 -17.75 -17.92
C ALA A 117 19.21 -17.72 -19.45
N LYS A 118 20.01 -16.86 -20.10
CA LYS A 118 20.08 -16.79 -21.57
C LYS A 118 20.55 -18.11 -22.18
N ALA A 119 21.52 -18.79 -21.56
CA ALA A 119 22.00 -20.10 -22.02
C ALA A 119 20.92 -21.20 -21.91
N LEU A 120 20.06 -21.16 -20.89
CA LEU A 120 18.93 -22.09 -20.75
C LEU A 120 17.78 -21.75 -21.73
N VAL A 121 17.41 -20.48 -21.83
CA VAL A 121 16.36 -19.99 -22.76
C VAL A 121 16.72 -20.28 -24.21
N ALA A 122 18.00 -20.22 -24.60
CA ALA A 122 18.45 -20.59 -25.94
C ALA A 122 18.18 -22.06 -26.30
N GLN A 123 18.03 -22.95 -25.31
CA GLN A 123 17.74 -24.37 -25.49
C GLN A 123 16.23 -24.70 -25.44
N MET A 124 15.39 -23.75 -25.05
CA MET A 124 13.94 -23.94 -24.92
C MET A 124 13.21 -23.75 -26.26
N THR A 125 12.21 -24.61 -26.50
CA THR A 125 11.17 -24.41 -27.52
C THR A 125 10.27 -23.21 -27.17
N VAL A 126 9.49 -22.73 -28.14
CA VAL A 126 8.53 -21.63 -27.91
C VAL A 126 7.48 -22.01 -26.88
N GLN A 127 7.01 -23.27 -26.90
CA GLN A 127 6.05 -23.79 -25.92
C GLN A 127 6.64 -23.88 -24.52
N GLU A 128 7.88 -24.37 -24.35
CA GLU A 128 8.56 -24.40 -23.04
C GLU A 128 8.76 -22.99 -22.47
N LYS A 129 9.17 -22.02 -23.31
CA LYS A 129 9.26 -20.61 -22.90
C LYS A 129 7.91 -20.04 -22.48
N ALA A 130 6.85 -20.34 -23.22
CA ALA A 130 5.50 -19.91 -22.86
C ALA A 130 5.04 -20.56 -21.54
N ASN A 131 5.33 -21.84 -21.34
CA ASN A 131 4.92 -22.60 -20.15
C ASN A 131 5.42 -21.97 -18.85
N ILE A 132 6.69 -21.55 -18.78
CA ILE A 132 7.24 -20.93 -17.56
C ILE A 132 6.70 -19.52 -17.27
N THR A 133 6.07 -18.87 -18.25
CA THR A 133 5.42 -17.55 -18.10
C THR A 133 3.96 -17.64 -17.66
N LEU A 134 3.41 -18.85 -17.59
CA LEU A 134 2.03 -19.12 -17.21
C LEU A 134 2.00 -19.91 -15.91
N GLY A 135 1.01 -19.64 -15.07
CA GLY A 135 0.71 -20.45 -13.90
C GLY A 135 0.10 -21.81 -14.27
N SER A 136 0.43 -22.80 -13.47
CA SER A 136 0.05 -24.21 -13.56
C SER A 136 -1.21 -24.50 -12.75
N SER A 137 -1.99 -25.50 -13.18
CA SER A 137 -3.06 -26.09 -12.35
C SER A 137 -2.53 -26.94 -11.20
N GLU A 138 -1.31 -27.46 -11.32
CA GLU A 138 -0.61 -28.17 -10.24
C GLU A 138 0.16 -27.17 -9.39
N THR A 139 -0.32 -26.89 -8.18
CA THR A 139 0.25 -25.84 -7.31
C THR A 139 1.25 -26.33 -6.26
N HIS A 140 1.31 -27.65 -6.02
CA HIS A 140 2.08 -28.27 -4.94
C HIS A 140 1.86 -27.59 -3.56
N GLY A 141 0.61 -27.20 -3.30
CA GLY A 141 0.17 -26.52 -2.08
C GLY A 141 0.35 -25.00 -2.07
N CYS A 142 1.11 -24.43 -3.01
CA CYS A 142 1.44 -23.01 -3.06
C CYS A 142 0.25 -22.13 -3.51
N SER A 143 0.23 -20.84 -3.16
CA SER A 143 -0.74 -19.86 -3.70
C SER A 143 -0.77 -19.81 -5.23
N GLY A 144 0.39 -20.02 -5.86
CA GLY A 144 0.53 -20.20 -7.31
C GLY A 144 1.82 -20.97 -7.65
N PHE A 145 1.89 -21.53 -8.85
CA PHE A 145 3.05 -22.31 -9.29
C PHE A 145 3.24 -22.12 -10.81
N THR A 146 4.47 -22.01 -11.31
CA THR A 146 4.72 -21.82 -12.76
C THR A 146 4.72 -23.14 -13.51
N GLY A 147 4.51 -23.10 -14.83
CA GLY A 147 4.91 -24.23 -15.69
C GLY A 147 6.39 -24.60 -15.51
N SER A 148 6.71 -25.88 -15.74
CA SER A 148 8.06 -26.46 -15.66
C SER A 148 8.64 -26.76 -17.04
N VAL A 149 9.94 -27.10 -17.11
CA VAL A 149 10.61 -27.63 -18.30
C VAL A 149 11.49 -28.83 -17.90
N PRO A 150 10.90 -30.03 -17.72
CA PRO A 150 11.61 -31.20 -17.22
C PRO A 150 12.80 -31.64 -18.09
N ARG A 151 12.74 -31.40 -19.41
CA ARG A 151 13.82 -31.71 -20.37
C ARG A 151 15.12 -30.91 -20.10
N LEU A 152 15.01 -29.79 -19.39
CA LEU A 152 16.12 -28.88 -19.07
C LEU A 152 16.28 -28.68 -17.55
N ASP A 153 15.81 -29.65 -16.76
CA ASP A 153 15.91 -29.66 -15.29
C ASP A 153 15.37 -28.39 -14.60
N PHE A 154 14.38 -27.71 -15.20
CA PHE A 154 13.67 -26.61 -14.55
C PHE A 154 12.36 -27.14 -13.94
N PRO A 155 12.25 -27.24 -12.60
CA PRO A 155 11.09 -27.86 -11.94
C PRO A 155 9.85 -26.96 -11.89
N GLY A 156 9.95 -25.71 -12.35
CA GLY A 156 8.97 -24.66 -12.07
C GLY A 156 9.35 -23.87 -10.81
N MET A 157 8.44 -23.00 -10.35
CA MET A 157 8.60 -22.24 -9.13
C MET A 157 7.29 -22.19 -8.34
N CYS A 158 7.41 -22.38 -7.03
CA CYS A 158 6.36 -22.14 -6.03
C CYS A 158 6.33 -20.66 -5.62
N LEU A 159 5.15 -20.04 -5.71
CA LEU A 159 4.86 -18.70 -5.24
C LEU A 159 3.85 -18.79 -4.09
N ASN A 160 4.16 -18.22 -2.93
CA ASN A 160 3.30 -18.32 -1.75
C ASN A 160 3.22 -17.00 -0.97
N ASP A 161 2.08 -16.79 -0.32
CA ASP A 161 1.88 -15.71 0.66
C ASP A 161 2.50 -16.12 2.01
N ALA A 162 2.68 -15.25 3.00
CA ALA A 162 2.44 -13.81 3.07
C ALA A 162 3.69 -13.04 3.55
N GLU A 163 3.58 -11.71 3.63
CA GLU A 163 4.62 -10.81 4.15
C GLU A 163 4.84 -10.89 5.67
N SER A 164 3.98 -11.62 6.38
CA SER A 164 4.01 -11.81 7.85
C SER A 164 4.25 -13.26 8.31
N GLY A 165 4.37 -14.21 7.39
CA GLY A 165 4.63 -15.64 7.68
C GLY A 165 4.23 -16.51 6.48
N VAL A 166 4.57 -17.80 6.49
CA VAL A 166 4.16 -18.69 5.39
C VAL A 166 2.65 -19.00 5.52
N ARG A 167 1.85 -18.52 4.57
CA ARG A 167 0.40 -18.72 4.56
C ARG A 167 0.05 -20.18 4.26
N THR A 168 -1.02 -20.68 4.91
CA THR A 168 -1.57 -22.03 4.71
C THR A 168 -0.57 -23.17 5.03
N ALA A 169 0.42 -22.92 5.88
CA ALA A 169 1.43 -23.89 6.27
C ALA A 169 1.35 -24.26 7.76
N SER A 170 1.62 -25.53 8.08
CA SER A 170 1.88 -26.00 9.44
C SER A 170 3.34 -25.73 9.85
N LYS A 171 3.64 -25.72 11.16
CA LYS A 171 5.03 -25.67 11.68
C LYS A 171 5.83 -24.46 11.18
N VAL A 172 5.23 -23.28 11.29
CA VAL A 172 5.77 -21.97 10.92
C VAL A 172 5.45 -20.97 12.04
N ASN A 173 6.18 -19.87 12.11
CA ASN A 173 5.91 -18.78 13.04
C ASN A 173 5.00 -17.72 12.41
N GLY A 174 4.25 -16.99 13.25
CA GLY A 174 3.47 -15.83 12.84
C GLY A 174 4.11 -14.54 13.37
N TYR A 175 4.70 -13.77 12.47
CA TYR A 175 5.43 -12.56 12.80
C TYR A 175 4.48 -11.36 12.95
N PRO A 176 4.88 -10.29 13.67
CA PRO A 176 4.12 -9.05 13.70
C PRO A 176 3.89 -8.51 12.29
N ALA A 177 2.74 -7.89 12.05
CA ALA A 177 2.43 -7.30 10.74
C ALA A 177 3.44 -6.21 10.35
N GLN A 178 3.50 -5.85 9.06
CA GLN A 178 4.33 -4.73 8.62
C GLN A 178 3.91 -3.41 9.29
N LEU A 179 2.62 -3.17 9.58
CA LEU A 179 2.18 -1.96 10.30
C LEU A 179 2.74 -1.89 11.72
N HIS A 180 2.76 -3.03 12.43
CA HIS A 180 3.36 -3.17 13.76
C HIS A 180 4.88 -2.96 13.69
N THR A 181 5.51 -3.52 12.66
CA THR A 181 6.95 -3.30 12.37
C THR A 181 7.21 -1.83 12.03
N GLY A 182 6.31 -1.15 11.33
CA GLY A 182 6.35 0.28 11.04
C GLY A 182 6.28 1.13 12.30
N ALA A 183 5.42 0.75 13.24
CA ALA A 183 5.31 1.37 14.55
C ALA A 183 6.59 1.23 15.41
N SER A 184 7.48 0.26 15.12
CA SER A 184 8.77 0.13 15.81
C SER A 184 9.79 1.21 15.45
N TRP A 185 9.72 1.76 14.23
CA TRP A 185 10.74 2.64 13.62
C TRP A 185 12.18 2.08 13.69
N ASN A 186 12.32 0.75 13.53
CA ASN A 186 13.59 0.04 13.66
C ASN A 186 13.98 -0.70 12.36
N ARG A 187 15.03 -0.23 11.68
CA ARG A 187 15.51 -0.81 10.40
C ARG A 187 16.14 -2.19 10.57
N SER A 188 16.87 -2.41 11.67
CA SER A 188 17.51 -3.71 11.95
C SER A 188 16.46 -4.77 12.22
N LEU A 189 15.47 -4.45 13.07
CA LEU A 189 14.32 -5.33 13.32
C LEU A 189 13.54 -5.68 12.03
N ALA A 190 13.38 -4.71 11.11
CA ALA A 190 12.73 -4.96 9.82
C ALA A 190 13.57 -5.84 8.86
N TYR A 191 14.90 -5.81 8.95
CA TYR A 191 15.79 -6.76 8.27
C TYR A 191 15.70 -8.15 8.91
N ASP A 192 15.88 -8.23 10.24
CA ASP A 192 15.92 -9.49 10.98
C ASP A 192 14.60 -10.27 10.83
N ARG A 193 13.44 -9.60 11.02
CA ARG A 193 12.11 -10.17 10.77
C ARG A 193 12.02 -10.81 9.39
N ALA A 194 12.45 -10.07 8.37
CA ALA A 194 12.33 -10.48 6.98
C ALA A 194 13.31 -11.60 6.60
N TYR A 195 14.51 -11.59 7.19
CA TYR A 195 15.49 -12.66 7.07
C TYR A 195 14.93 -13.98 7.63
N ARG A 196 14.34 -13.95 8.83
CA ARG A 196 13.73 -15.13 9.46
C ARG A 196 12.54 -15.67 8.66
N ILE A 197 11.64 -14.80 8.22
CA ILE A 197 10.54 -15.19 7.31
C ILE A 197 11.11 -15.85 6.04
N GLY A 198 12.11 -15.25 5.39
CA GLY A 198 12.76 -15.83 4.21
C GLY A 198 13.34 -17.22 4.46
N GLN A 199 13.95 -17.47 5.62
CA GLN A 199 14.44 -18.81 6.01
C GLN A 199 13.29 -19.83 6.11
N GLU A 200 12.14 -19.44 6.66
CA GLU A 200 10.97 -20.32 6.77
C GLU A 200 10.39 -20.66 5.39
N PHE A 201 10.22 -19.66 4.53
CA PHE A 201 9.78 -19.85 3.14
C PHE A 201 10.67 -20.81 2.35
N LYS A 202 11.99 -20.62 2.45
CA LYS A 202 12.98 -21.51 1.80
C LYS A 202 12.89 -22.93 2.33
N THR A 203 12.78 -23.09 3.66
CA THR A 203 12.64 -24.42 4.30
C THR A 203 11.36 -25.11 3.86
N LYS A 204 10.27 -24.35 3.70
CA LYS A 204 8.98 -24.81 3.15
C LYS A 204 8.98 -25.07 1.65
N GLY A 205 10.07 -24.82 0.91
CA GLY A 205 10.17 -25.11 -0.53
C GLY A 205 9.60 -24.03 -1.45
N VAL A 206 9.40 -22.80 -0.95
CA VAL A 206 8.89 -21.68 -1.73
C VAL A 206 10.02 -20.96 -2.46
N ASN A 207 9.84 -20.59 -3.73
CA ASN A 207 10.81 -19.79 -4.48
C ASN A 207 10.53 -18.28 -4.37
N VAL A 208 9.25 -17.89 -4.41
CA VAL A 208 8.79 -16.49 -4.40
C VAL A 208 7.87 -16.25 -3.20
N LEU A 209 8.29 -15.34 -2.33
CA LEU A 209 7.45 -14.77 -1.27
C LEU A 209 6.66 -13.61 -1.87
N LEU A 210 5.34 -13.64 -1.71
CA LEU A 210 4.41 -12.64 -2.25
C LEU A 210 4.34 -11.41 -1.33
N GLY A 211 5.46 -10.69 -1.26
CA GLY A 211 5.66 -9.52 -0.43
C GLY A 211 7.14 -9.09 -0.43
N PRO A 212 7.50 -8.00 0.25
CA PRO A 212 6.67 -7.20 1.17
C PRO A 212 5.78 -6.16 0.49
N VAL A 213 4.73 -5.73 1.18
CA VAL A 213 3.76 -4.75 0.67
C VAL A 213 4.28 -3.32 0.86
N ALA A 214 4.35 -2.56 -0.24
CA ALA A 214 4.58 -1.10 -0.23
C ALA A 214 3.41 -0.27 -0.79
N GLY A 215 2.35 -0.95 -1.24
CA GLY A 215 1.09 -0.35 -1.67
C GLY A 215 -0.02 -1.35 -1.37
N PRO A 216 -1.02 -1.03 -0.52
CA PRO A 216 -1.46 0.32 -0.14
C PRO A 216 -0.53 1.08 0.82
N LEU A 217 -0.34 2.38 0.53
CA LEU A 217 0.37 3.35 1.38
C LEU A 217 -0.61 4.16 2.26
N GLY A 218 -1.76 3.60 2.62
CA GLY A 218 -2.73 4.27 3.49
C GLY A 218 -3.31 5.60 2.99
N ARG A 219 -3.58 5.73 1.68
CA ARG A 219 -4.32 6.89 1.13
C ARG A 219 -5.69 7.06 1.82
N ILE A 220 -6.40 5.95 1.97
CA ILE A 220 -7.75 5.88 2.53
C ILE A 220 -7.66 5.34 3.95
N ALA A 221 -8.16 6.09 4.93
CA ALA A 221 -8.04 5.75 6.35
C ALA A 221 -8.80 4.45 6.71
N THR A 222 -9.96 4.19 6.09
CA THR A 222 -10.70 2.94 6.28
C THR A 222 -10.14 1.74 5.47
N GLY A 223 -9.05 1.92 4.72
CA GLY A 223 -8.49 0.93 3.80
C GLY A 223 -8.26 -0.46 4.42
N GLY A 224 -8.84 -1.50 3.82
CA GLY A 224 -8.92 -2.86 4.38
C GLY A 224 -7.58 -3.59 4.59
N ARG A 225 -6.58 -3.32 3.74
CA ARG A 225 -5.24 -3.96 3.74
C ARG A 225 -4.11 -3.00 4.15
N ASN A 226 -4.41 -1.84 4.74
CA ASN A 226 -3.38 -0.88 5.17
C ASN A 226 -2.40 -1.48 6.20
N TRP A 227 -2.81 -2.50 6.94
CA TRP A 227 -2.02 -3.17 7.97
C TRP A 227 -0.88 -4.06 7.45
N GLU A 228 -0.99 -4.49 6.19
CA GLU A 228 0.07 -5.22 5.48
C GLU A 228 1.17 -4.26 5.00
N GLY A 229 0.89 -2.95 4.91
CA GLY A 229 1.88 -1.90 4.65
C GLY A 229 2.59 -1.43 5.93
N PHE A 230 3.76 -0.80 5.79
CA PHE A 230 4.50 -0.27 6.94
C PHE A 230 3.91 1.03 7.53
N SER A 231 3.47 1.96 6.68
CA SER A 231 3.16 3.34 7.09
C SER A 231 2.45 4.13 5.99
N ASN A 232 1.75 5.19 6.39
CA ASN A 232 1.16 6.19 5.50
C ASN A 232 2.19 7.23 4.98
N ASP A 233 3.48 7.12 5.36
CA ASP A 233 4.58 7.98 4.88
C ASP A 233 5.53 7.24 3.92
N PRO A 234 5.87 7.84 2.76
CA PRO A 234 6.73 7.20 1.75
C PRO A 234 8.19 7.01 2.18
N TYR A 235 8.73 7.87 3.03
CA TYR A 235 10.11 7.76 3.51
C TYR A 235 10.23 6.70 4.62
N LEU A 236 9.24 6.60 5.51
CA LEU A 236 9.19 5.53 6.51
C LEU A 236 9.00 4.17 5.83
N ALA A 237 8.03 4.04 4.93
CA ALA A 237 7.82 2.81 4.16
C ALA A 237 9.07 2.43 3.34
N GLY A 238 9.67 3.38 2.61
CA GLY A 238 10.92 3.16 1.85
C GLY A 238 12.12 2.77 2.72
N SER A 239 12.23 3.35 3.91
CA SER A 239 13.29 3.03 4.89
C SER A 239 13.20 1.64 5.51
N LEU A 240 12.02 1.00 5.47
CA LEU A 240 11.78 -0.32 6.06
C LEU A 240 11.65 -1.41 4.99
N ILE A 241 11.12 -1.10 3.81
CA ILE A 241 11.00 -2.10 2.73
C ILE A 241 12.35 -2.55 2.17
N ALA A 242 13.33 -1.64 2.05
CA ALA A 242 14.67 -2.01 1.59
C ALA A 242 15.35 -3.08 2.47
N PRO A 243 15.50 -2.89 3.80
CA PRO A 243 16.04 -3.94 4.67
C PRO A 243 15.18 -5.21 4.67
N THR A 244 13.86 -5.10 4.54
CA THR A 244 12.99 -6.29 4.44
C THR A 244 13.26 -7.11 3.17
N ILE A 245 13.46 -6.46 2.02
CA ILE A 245 13.82 -7.14 0.77
C ILE A 245 15.24 -7.74 0.86
N GLU A 246 16.20 -7.00 1.41
CA GLU A 246 17.56 -7.51 1.63
C GLU A 246 17.57 -8.76 2.52
N GLY A 247 16.70 -8.81 3.54
CA GLY A 247 16.51 -9.95 4.43
C GLY A 247 15.88 -11.16 3.73
N MET A 248 14.71 -10.99 3.10
CA MET A 248 14.00 -12.06 2.40
C MET A 248 14.87 -12.69 1.30
N GLN A 249 15.57 -11.87 0.52
CA GLN A 249 16.38 -12.30 -0.62
C GLN A 249 17.71 -12.96 -0.28
N ARG A 250 18.01 -13.15 1.01
CA ARG A 250 19.02 -14.16 1.41
C ARG A 250 18.54 -15.60 1.20
N SER A 251 17.23 -15.80 1.04
CA SER A 251 16.60 -17.12 1.06
C SER A 251 15.58 -17.35 -0.07
N VAL A 252 14.76 -16.35 -0.42
CA VAL A 252 13.66 -16.44 -1.41
C VAL A 252 13.45 -15.11 -2.16
N ILE A 253 12.81 -15.16 -3.32
CA ILE A 253 12.54 -14.00 -4.17
C ILE A 253 11.46 -13.12 -3.51
N ALA A 254 11.70 -11.80 -3.43
CA ALA A 254 10.73 -10.82 -2.91
C ALA A 254 10.02 -10.05 -4.04
N CYS A 255 8.80 -9.56 -3.75
CA CYS A 255 7.83 -8.99 -4.68
C CYS A 255 7.26 -7.62 -4.22
N SER A 256 6.95 -6.68 -5.14
CA SER A 256 6.40 -5.33 -4.82
C SER A 256 5.62 -4.64 -5.98
N ASN A 257 4.76 -3.63 -5.71
CA ASN A 257 3.71 -3.06 -6.62
C ASN A 257 4.09 -1.68 -7.31
N LEU A 258 3.24 -0.94 -8.11
CA LEU A 258 3.66 0.34 -8.83
C LEU A 258 2.62 1.22 -9.63
N ASP A 259 2.79 2.58 -9.78
CA ASP A 259 2.24 3.52 -10.86
C ASP A 259 2.95 4.94 -11.19
N ASP A 260 2.35 6.17 -11.30
CA ASP A 260 2.92 7.49 -11.87
C ASP A 260 2.71 8.88 -11.08
N ARG A 261 3.55 9.93 -11.34
CA ARG A 261 3.90 11.23 -10.61
C ARG A 261 3.56 11.41 -9.14
N THR A 262 2.28 11.42 -8.74
CA THR A 262 1.99 11.35 -7.30
C THR A 262 2.74 10.14 -6.74
N MET A 263 2.87 9.06 -7.53
CA MET A 263 3.90 8.04 -7.39
C MET A 263 5.32 8.58 -7.10
N HIS A 264 5.98 9.25 -8.04
CA HIS A 264 7.41 9.57 -7.95
C HIS A 264 7.83 10.25 -6.63
N GLU A 265 6.94 11.02 -6.01
CA GLU A 265 7.17 11.71 -4.73
C GLU A 265 6.39 11.10 -3.54
N LEU A 266 5.53 10.09 -3.76
CA LEU A 266 4.75 9.37 -2.75
C LEU A 266 4.86 7.85 -2.98
N TYR A 267 3.96 7.26 -3.77
CA TYR A 267 3.80 5.81 -3.85
C TYR A 267 4.96 5.06 -4.56
N LEU A 268 5.77 5.72 -5.40
CA LEU A 268 6.95 5.13 -6.10
C LEU A 268 8.15 5.09 -5.19
N TRP A 269 8.19 5.96 -4.19
CA TRP A 269 9.33 6.13 -3.30
C TRP A 269 9.74 4.82 -2.62
N PRO A 270 8.83 4.02 -2.02
CA PRO A 270 9.21 2.72 -1.49
C PRO A 270 9.64 1.73 -2.58
N PHE A 271 9.12 1.82 -3.81
CA PHE A 271 9.53 0.93 -4.91
C PHE A 271 10.88 1.31 -5.53
N TYR A 272 11.25 2.59 -5.53
CA TYR A 272 12.60 3.07 -5.80
C TYR A 272 13.62 2.47 -4.81
N ASP A 273 13.22 2.28 -3.56
CA ASP A 273 14.05 1.64 -2.54
C ASP A 273 14.00 0.10 -2.65
N ALA A 274 12.86 -0.50 -3.00
CA ALA A 274 12.71 -1.94 -3.25
C ALA A 274 13.53 -2.44 -4.45
N VAL A 275 13.43 -1.78 -5.60
CA VAL A 275 14.25 -2.10 -6.78
C VAL A 275 15.72 -1.81 -6.50
N LYS A 276 16.05 -0.78 -5.71
CA LYS A 276 17.45 -0.50 -5.32
C LYS A 276 18.04 -1.56 -4.39
N ALA A 277 17.21 -2.16 -3.51
CA ALA A 277 17.54 -3.34 -2.71
C ALA A 277 17.63 -4.63 -3.53
N GLY A 278 17.37 -4.57 -4.84
CA GLY A 278 17.53 -5.67 -5.79
C GLY A 278 16.37 -6.64 -5.83
N ALA A 279 15.13 -6.19 -5.57
CA ALA A 279 13.93 -7.03 -5.65
C ALA A 279 13.90 -7.90 -6.92
N GLY A 280 13.65 -9.19 -6.77
CA GLY A 280 13.71 -10.18 -7.84
C GLY A 280 12.42 -10.33 -8.63
N SER A 281 11.27 -9.98 -8.04
CA SER A 281 9.99 -9.87 -8.73
C SER A 281 9.23 -8.59 -8.33
N THR A 282 8.18 -8.28 -9.11
CA THR A 282 7.19 -7.24 -8.82
C THR A 282 5.81 -7.75 -9.21
N MET A 283 4.75 -7.27 -8.58
CA MET A 283 3.37 -7.65 -8.89
C MET A 283 2.60 -6.42 -9.39
N CYS A 284 1.97 -6.56 -10.56
CA CYS A 284 1.02 -5.55 -11.01
C CYS A 284 -0.34 -5.79 -10.35
N SER A 285 -0.91 -4.73 -9.79
CA SER A 285 -2.12 -4.75 -8.97
C SER A 285 -3.42 -4.76 -9.78
N TYR A 286 -4.54 -5.12 -9.15
CA TYR A 286 -5.87 -5.15 -9.76
C TYR A 286 -6.33 -3.84 -10.44
N GLN A 287 -6.08 -2.68 -9.82
CA GLN A 287 -6.70 -1.43 -10.25
C GLN A 287 -6.20 -0.91 -11.61
N ARG A 288 -7.04 -0.09 -12.24
CA ARG A 288 -6.66 0.69 -13.43
C ARG A 288 -5.91 1.95 -13.02
N VAL A 289 -4.80 2.21 -13.68
CA VAL A 289 -4.03 3.45 -13.60
C VAL A 289 -4.31 4.23 -14.88
N ASN A 290 -4.85 5.44 -14.77
CA ASN A 290 -5.29 6.25 -15.92
C ASN A 290 -6.13 5.42 -16.93
N ASN A 291 -7.09 4.64 -16.41
CA ASN A 291 -7.97 3.72 -17.15
C ASN A 291 -7.29 2.60 -17.96
N SER A 292 -6.01 2.31 -17.69
CA SER A 292 -5.34 1.08 -18.14
C SER A 292 -5.02 0.21 -16.93
N TYR A 293 -5.57 -1.02 -16.88
CA TYR A 293 -5.28 -2.01 -15.83
C TYR A 293 -3.78 -2.17 -15.62
N ALA A 294 -3.29 -2.19 -14.37
CA ALA A 294 -1.85 -2.13 -14.10
C ALA A 294 -1.07 -3.24 -14.84
N CYS A 295 -1.61 -4.47 -14.89
CA CYS A 295 -1.01 -5.62 -15.60
C CYS A 295 -1.02 -5.57 -17.14
N GLN A 296 -1.49 -4.49 -17.73
CA GLN A 296 -1.34 -4.19 -19.16
C GLN A 296 -1.01 -2.71 -19.41
N ASN A 297 -0.60 -1.98 -18.37
CA ASN A 297 -0.29 -0.57 -18.47
C ASN A 297 1.19 -0.37 -18.85
N SER A 298 1.44 -0.23 -20.14
CA SER A 298 2.81 -0.04 -20.66
C SER A 298 3.53 1.18 -20.07
N LYS A 299 2.81 2.21 -19.61
CA LYS A 299 3.45 3.37 -18.97
C LYS A 299 4.12 2.99 -17.64
N THR A 300 3.44 2.23 -16.80
CA THR A 300 3.96 1.82 -15.48
C THR A 300 4.99 0.70 -15.64
N MET A 301 4.66 -0.34 -16.42
CA MET A 301 5.50 -1.54 -16.59
C MET A 301 6.74 -1.27 -17.46
N ASN A 302 6.58 -0.84 -18.72
CA ASN A 302 7.72 -0.54 -19.58
C ASN A 302 8.36 0.81 -19.23
N GLY A 303 7.54 1.85 -19.07
CA GLY A 303 8.01 3.23 -18.98
C GLY A 303 8.58 3.66 -17.63
N ILE A 304 8.14 3.08 -16.52
CA ILE A 304 8.61 3.43 -15.16
C ILE A 304 9.46 2.28 -14.61
N LEU A 305 8.89 1.10 -14.39
CA LEU A 305 9.59 -0.05 -13.80
C LEU A 305 10.84 -0.45 -14.59
N LYS A 306 10.66 -0.87 -15.85
CA LYS A 306 11.75 -1.46 -16.63
C LYS A 306 12.68 -0.41 -17.28
N THR A 307 12.20 0.80 -17.57
CA THR A 307 13.03 1.89 -18.14
C THR A 307 13.62 2.85 -17.10
N GLU A 308 12.83 3.32 -16.15
CA GLU A 308 13.25 4.37 -15.21
C GLU A 308 13.93 3.79 -13.96
N LEU A 309 13.32 2.78 -13.33
CA LEU A 309 13.92 2.04 -12.19
C LEU A 309 14.94 0.98 -12.63
N ARG A 310 15.01 0.66 -13.93
CA ARG A 310 15.91 -0.32 -14.55
C ARG A 310 15.78 -1.75 -14.00
N PHE A 311 14.58 -2.10 -13.53
CA PHE A 311 14.27 -3.37 -12.90
C PHE A 311 14.73 -4.60 -13.72
N GLY A 312 15.61 -5.40 -13.11
CA GLY A 312 16.22 -6.60 -13.69
C GLY A 312 15.40 -7.89 -13.48
N GLY A 313 14.48 -7.91 -12.51
CA GLY A 313 13.61 -9.05 -12.25
C GLY A 313 12.47 -9.23 -13.25
N PHE A 314 11.48 -10.04 -12.87
CA PHE A 314 10.25 -10.29 -13.64
C PHE A 314 9.02 -9.65 -12.99
N LEU A 315 8.04 -9.25 -13.81
CA LEU A 315 6.75 -8.72 -13.37
C LEU A 315 5.67 -9.80 -13.50
N LEU A 316 5.07 -10.21 -12.39
CA LEU A 316 3.91 -11.10 -12.34
C LEU A 316 2.59 -10.33 -12.21
N SER A 317 1.48 -10.96 -12.59
CA SER A 317 0.15 -10.48 -12.23
C SER A 317 -0.21 -10.85 -10.80
N ASP A 318 -1.00 -9.99 -10.16
CA ASP A 318 -1.90 -10.41 -9.07
C ASP A 318 -2.91 -11.45 -9.62
N TRP A 319 -3.57 -12.19 -8.73
CA TRP A 319 -4.37 -13.37 -9.08
C TRP A 319 -5.54 -13.00 -9.99
N TYR A 320 -5.49 -13.40 -11.25
CA TYR A 320 -6.47 -13.03 -12.30
C TYR A 320 -6.50 -11.53 -12.69
N ALA A 321 -5.48 -10.73 -12.32
CA ALA A 321 -5.39 -9.31 -12.73
C ALA A 321 -4.96 -9.09 -14.20
N GLN A 322 -4.70 -10.16 -14.95
CA GLN A 322 -4.56 -10.09 -16.41
C GLN A 322 -5.95 -9.89 -17.04
N HIS A 323 -6.10 -8.88 -17.92
CA HIS A 323 -7.36 -8.61 -18.64
C HIS A 323 -7.24 -8.68 -20.17
N THR A 324 -6.05 -9.01 -20.70
CA THR A 324 -5.79 -9.18 -22.14
C THR A 324 -4.65 -10.18 -22.37
N GLY A 325 -4.66 -10.89 -23.50
CA GLY A 325 -3.56 -11.76 -23.94
C GLY A 325 -2.36 -10.98 -24.49
N VAL A 326 -2.23 -10.91 -25.82
CA VAL A 326 -1.10 -10.28 -26.54
C VAL A 326 -0.77 -8.86 -26.02
N ALA A 327 -1.78 -8.07 -25.64
CA ALA A 327 -1.58 -6.69 -25.20
C ALA A 327 -0.85 -6.60 -23.84
N SER A 328 -1.15 -7.47 -22.86
CA SER A 328 -0.44 -7.49 -21.57
C SER A 328 1.03 -7.91 -21.73
N VAL A 329 1.29 -8.95 -22.54
CA VAL A 329 2.63 -9.43 -22.89
C VAL A 329 3.49 -8.33 -23.50
N ASN A 330 2.96 -7.64 -24.53
CA ASN A 330 3.67 -6.55 -25.19
C ASN A 330 3.79 -5.29 -24.29
N ALA A 331 2.82 -5.07 -23.40
CA ALA A 331 2.85 -3.95 -22.44
C ALA A 331 3.89 -4.14 -21.33
N GLY A 332 4.41 -5.35 -21.13
CA GLY A 332 5.54 -5.62 -20.23
C GLY A 332 5.30 -6.66 -19.14
N LEU A 333 4.15 -7.34 -19.09
CA LEU A 333 3.89 -8.44 -18.16
C LEU A 333 4.77 -9.65 -18.48
N ASP A 334 5.46 -10.23 -17.50
CA ASP A 334 6.38 -11.37 -17.69
C ASP A 334 5.80 -12.72 -17.25
N MET A 335 4.92 -12.72 -16.24
CA MET A 335 4.29 -13.93 -15.70
C MET A 335 2.81 -13.71 -15.39
N VAL A 336 1.97 -14.70 -15.66
CA VAL A 336 0.53 -14.67 -15.35
C VAL A 336 0.21 -15.67 -14.23
N MET A 337 -0.48 -15.21 -13.19
CA MET A 337 -0.94 -16.02 -12.07
C MET A 337 -2.45 -15.84 -11.78
N PRO A 338 -3.15 -16.88 -11.29
CA PRO A 338 -2.68 -18.27 -11.16
C PRO A 338 -2.73 -19.04 -12.49
N SER A 339 -3.40 -18.50 -13.51
CA SER A 339 -3.44 -19.03 -14.87
C SER A 339 -3.90 -17.92 -15.84
N SER A 340 -3.73 -18.13 -17.16
CA SER A 340 -4.22 -17.19 -18.17
C SER A 340 -5.52 -17.69 -18.81
N MET A 341 -6.54 -16.84 -18.84
CA MET A 341 -7.79 -17.07 -19.60
C MET A 341 -7.71 -16.57 -21.05
N TYR A 342 -6.58 -15.99 -21.48
CA TYR A 342 -6.43 -15.32 -22.78
C TYR A 342 -5.39 -15.96 -23.71
N LEU A 343 -4.38 -16.65 -23.15
CA LEU A 343 -3.32 -17.34 -23.88
C LEU A 343 -2.93 -18.61 -23.11
N ASP A 344 -3.12 -19.78 -23.73
CA ASP A 344 -2.42 -21.01 -23.36
C ASP A 344 -1.06 -21.11 -24.09
N PHE A 345 -0.23 -22.11 -23.78
CA PHE A 345 1.08 -22.26 -24.42
C PHE A 345 1.01 -22.47 -25.95
N ASN A 346 -0.08 -23.01 -26.49
CA ASN A 346 -0.27 -23.24 -27.92
C ASN A 346 -0.64 -21.95 -28.67
N SER A 347 -1.60 -21.19 -28.15
CA SER A 347 -2.02 -19.89 -28.68
C SER A 347 -0.95 -18.82 -28.48
N PHE A 348 -0.17 -18.88 -27.38
CA PHE A 348 1.02 -18.07 -27.19
C PHE A 348 2.07 -18.39 -28.27
N ALA A 349 2.39 -19.67 -28.49
CA ALA A 349 3.33 -20.06 -29.55
C ALA A 349 2.83 -19.67 -30.96
N THR A 350 1.51 -19.71 -31.18
CA THR A 350 0.88 -19.23 -32.42
C THR A 350 0.99 -17.71 -32.57
N ALA A 351 0.80 -16.95 -31.49
CA ALA A 351 0.96 -15.49 -31.46
C ALA A 351 2.42 -15.05 -31.66
N VAL A 352 3.40 -15.88 -31.27
CA VAL A 352 4.81 -15.68 -31.63
C VAL A 352 5.05 -16.00 -33.11
N LYS A 353 4.55 -17.16 -33.59
CA LYS A 353 4.73 -17.60 -34.98
C LYS A 353 4.10 -16.66 -36.00
N ASN A 354 2.98 -16.00 -35.67
CA ASN A 354 2.30 -15.04 -36.54
C ASN A 354 2.78 -13.58 -36.34
N GLY A 355 3.74 -13.33 -35.45
CA GLY A 355 4.34 -12.01 -35.23
C GLY A 355 3.55 -11.06 -34.31
N SER A 356 2.41 -11.49 -33.73
CA SER A 356 1.64 -10.67 -32.77
C SER A 356 2.41 -10.43 -31.47
N ILE A 357 3.25 -11.39 -31.07
CA ILE A 357 4.25 -11.27 -30.00
C ILE A 357 5.62 -11.46 -30.65
N ASN A 358 6.55 -10.52 -30.47
CA ASN A 358 7.91 -10.71 -30.96
C ASN A 358 8.60 -11.85 -30.18
N SER A 359 9.29 -12.77 -30.85
CA SER A 359 10.04 -13.85 -30.20
C SER A 359 11.01 -13.33 -29.14
N THR A 360 11.67 -12.19 -29.39
CA THR A 360 12.58 -11.56 -28.42
C THR A 360 11.88 -11.05 -27.16
N ARG A 361 10.55 -10.86 -27.19
CA ARG A 361 9.77 -10.49 -26.00
C ARG A 361 9.56 -11.72 -25.12
N LEU A 362 9.20 -12.87 -25.71
CA LEU A 362 9.08 -14.13 -24.97
C LEU A 362 10.43 -14.56 -24.39
N ASP A 363 11.52 -14.41 -25.15
CA ASP A 363 12.87 -14.67 -24.66
C ASP A 363 13.24 -13.78 -23.46
N ASP A 364 12.83 -12.50 -23.46
CA ASP A 364 13.03 -11.58 -22.32
C ASP A 364 12.22 -11.98 -21.08
N MET A 365 10.95 -12.39 -21.25
CA MET A 365 10.10 -12.90 -20.16
C MET A 365 10.76 -14.12 -19.50
N ALA A 366 11.10 -15.12 -20.31
CA ALA A 366 11.75 -16.35 -19.85
C ALA A 366 13.13 -16.07 -19.21
N THR A 367 13.91 -15.16 -19.79
CA THR A 367 15.22 -14.77 -19.25
C THR A 367 15.09 -14.09 -17.88
N ARG A 368 14.14 -13.17 -17.70
CA ARG A 368 13.90 -12.49 -16.41
C ARG A 368 13.51 -13.48 -15.32
N ILE A 369 12.58 -14.39 -15.62
CA ILE A 369 12.12 -15.44 -14.70
C ILE A 369 13.29 -16.33 -14.26
N LEU A 370 14.03 -16.88 -15.23
CA LEU A 370 15.13 -17.80 -14.96
C LEU A 370 16.35 -17.11 -14.33
N ALA A 371 16.61 -15.84 -14.64
CA ALA A 371 17.67 -15.07 -13.99
C ALA A 371 17.34 -14.84 -12.52
N THR A 372 16.08 -14.52 -12.19
CA THR A 372 15.65 -14.39 -10.78
C THR A 372 15.75 -15.74 -10.05
N TRP A 373 15.34 -16.84 -10.69
CA TRP A 373 15.48 -18.20 -10.15
C TRP A 373 16.95 -18.54 -9.85
N TYR A 374 17.86 -18.41 -10.83
CA TYR A 374 19.29 -18.66 -10.66
C TYR A 374 19.93 -17.77 -9.59
N ARG A 375 19.49 -16.51 -9.46
CA ARG A 375 20.11 -15.54 -8.53
C ARG A 375 19.73 -15.78 -7.07
N PHE A 376 18.49 -16.19 -6.78
CA PHE A 376 17.97 -16.17 -5.41
C PHE A 376 17.42 -17.51 -4.90
N ALA A 377 16.76 -18.31 -5.76
CA ALA A 377 15.92 -19.41 -5.31
C ALA A 377 15.91 -20.61 -6.27
N ASN A 378 17.10 -21.06 -6.68
CA ASN A 378 17.27 -22.32 -7.40
C ASN A 378 17.08 -23.52 -6.44
N LEU A 379 15.81 -23.87 -6.21
CA LEU A 379 15.40 -25.02 -5.39
C LEU A 379 15.09 -26.22 -6.30
N PRO A 380 15.60 -27.43 -6.00
CA PRO A 380 15.39 -28.61 -6.86
C PRO A 380 13.97 -29.18 -6.78
N ASN A 381 13.33 -29.10 -5.61
CA ASN A 381 11.98 -29.62 -5.34
C ASN A 381 11.10 -28.50 -4.75
N PRO A 382 10.61 -27.56 -5.56
CA PRO A 382 9.74 -26.48 -5.10
C PRO A 382 8.32 -26.99 -4.80
N GLY A 383 7.66 -26.42 -3.79
CA GLY A 383 6.33 -26.83 -3.32
C GLY A 383 6.26 -26.82 -1.79
N LEU A 384 5.08 -26.55 -1.22
CA LEU A 384 4.89 -26.49 0.24
C LEU A 384 5.07 -27.88 0.87
N ASN A 385 6.13 -28.03 1.67
CA ASN A 385 6.44 -29.26 2.38
C ASN A 385 6.10 -29.21 3.89
N ASP A 386 6.09 -30.39 4.53
CA ASP A 386 5.75 -30.56 5.95
C ASP A 386 6.97 -30.49 6.91
N ALA A 387 8.11 -29.96 6.46
CA ALA A 387 9.25 -29.71 7.34
C ALA A 387 8.89 -28.68 8.43
N ASP A 388 9.47 -28.82 9.62
CA ASP A 388 9.41 -27.74 10.61
C ASP A 388 10.34 -26.61 10.18
N ALA A 389 9.76 -25.44 9.89
CA ALA A 389 10.50 -24.32 9.37
C ALA A 389 11.09 -23.45 10.48
N ARG A 390 10.54 -23.57 11.70
CA ARG A 390 10.85 -22.72 12.85
C ARG A 390 12.30 -22.93 13.30
N GLN A 391 13.00 -21.82 13.52
CA GLN A 391 14.38 -21.83 14.03
C GLN A 391 14.40 -21.19 15.42
N PRO A 392 15.12 -21.74 16.42
CA PRO A 392 15.25 -21.12 17.75
C PRO A 392 15.78 -19.68 17.70
N GLU A 393 16.62 -19.36 16.72
CA GLU A 393 17.20 -18.04 16.52
C GLU A 393 16.20 -16.99 16.00
N SER A 394 14.99 -17.40 15.59
CA SER A 394 13.89 -16.48 15.28
C SER A 394 13.22 -15.90 16.52
N GLU A 395 13.35 -16.55 17.69
CA GLU A 395 12.59 -16.24 18.90
C GLU A 395 12.76 -14.78 19.36
N GLY A 396 14.02 -14.32 19.49
CA GLY A 396 14.30 -12.94 19.86
C GLY A 396 13.78 -11.90 18.86
N THR A 397 13.66 -12.27 17.58
CA THR A 397 13.10 -11.40 16.53
C THR A 397 11.58 -11.34 16.60
N LEU A 398 10.92 -12.48 16.83
CA LEU A 398 9.47 -12.57 17.03
C LEU A 398 9.04 -11.76 18.26
N PHE A 399 9.70 -12.02 19.41
CA PHE A 399 9.38 -11.39 20.68
C PHE A 399 9.67 -9.88 20.68
N GLN A 400 10.88 -9.46 20.32
CA GLN A 400 11.21 -8.03 20.28
C GLN A 400 10.45 -7.29 19.18
N GLY A 401 10.11 -7.97 18.08
CA GLY A 401 9.21 -7.48 17.04
C GLY A 401 7.82 -7.13 17.60
N ALA A 402 7.26 -8.01 18.42
CA ALA A 402 5.99 -7.79 19.09
C ALA A 402 6.09 -6.67 20.16
N VAL A 403 7.19 -6.56 20.90
CA VAL A 403 7.37 -5.51 21.93
C VAL A 403 7.51 -4.10 21.31
N GLU A 404 8.34 -3.92 20.28
CA GLU A 404 8.71 -2.57 19.83
C GLU A 404 7.62 -1.83 19.06
N GLY A 405 6.62 -2.54 18.51
CA GLY A 405 5.48 -1.93 17.79
C GLY A 405 4.33 -1.48 18.68
N HIS A 406 4.37 -1.75 19.99
CA HIS A 406 3.39 -1.23 20.96
C HIS A 406 3.58 0.28 21.16
N VAL A 407 2.51 1.06 21.00
CA VAL A 407 2.55 2.54 21.09
C VAL A 407 1.71 3.05 22.24
N LEU A 408 2.37 3.46 23.33
CA LEU A 408 1.75 4.17 24.45
C LEU A 408 1.37 5.59 24.02
N VAL A 409 0.09 5.96 24.07
CA VAL A 409 -0.39 7.28 23.61
C VAL A 409 -0.92 8.18 24.74
N LYS A 410 -1.40 7.59 25.84
CA LYS A 410 -1.81 8.26 27.08
C LYS A 410 -1.19 7.52 28.27
N ASN A 411 -0.68 8.25 29.25
CA ASN A 411 -0.26 7.76 30.56
C ASN A 411 -0.34 8.91 31.57
N LEU A 412 -1.37 8.91 32.41
CA LEU A 412 -1.60 9.90 33.46
C LEU A 412 -0.95 9.43 34.76
N GLU A 413 -0.36 10.36 35.51
CA GLU A 413 0.18 10.14 36.88
C GLU A 413 1.16 8.96 37.04
N ASN A 414 1.75 8.49 35.93
CA ASN A 414 2.55 7.26 35.84
C ASN A 414 1.77 5.99 36.27
N ALA A 415 0.48 5.91 35.92
CA ALA A 415 -0.36 4.74 36.14
C ALA A 415 0.23 3.47 35.50
N LEU A 416 0.92 3.62 34.36
CA LEU A 416 1.89 2.64 33.87
C LEU A 416 3.34 3.13 34.09
N PRO A 417 4.28 2.22 34.40
CA PRO A 417 4.10 0.77 34.50
C PRO A 417 3.47 0.30 35.81
N LEU A 418 2.71 -0.79 35.74
CA LEU A 418 2.28 -1.56 36.91
C LEU A 418 3.50 -2.11 37.65
N LYS A 419 3.37 -2.19 38.98
CA LYS A 419 4.37 -2.85 39.86
C LYS A 419 3.88 -4.25 40.24
N LYS A 420 3.17 -4.32 41.36
CA LYS A 420 2.61 -5.55 41.93
C LYS A 420 1.25 -5.22 42.55
N PRO A 421 0.20 -5.04 41.73
CA PRO A 421 -1.12 -4.63 42.21
C PRO A 421 -1.74 -5.75 43.06
N LYS A 422 -2.55 -5.40 44.07
CA LYS A 422 -3.19 -6.41 44.94
C LYS A 422 -4.35 -7.13 44.27
N ALA A 423 -5.14 -6.39 43.50
CA ALA A 423 -6.12 -6.92 42.57
C ALA A 423 -5.93 -6.29 41.19
N LEU A 424 -6.44 -6.95 40.16
CA LEU A 424 -6.36 -6.53 38.76
C LEU A 424 -7.63 -7.01 38.06
N SER A 425 -8.29 -6.14 37.31
CA SER A 425 -9.48 -6.52 36.54
C SER A 425 -9.16 -6.56 35.05
N LEU A 426 -9.56 -7.62 34.36
CA LEU A 426 -9.38 -7.79 32.91
C LEU A 426 -10.75 -7.85 32.23
N PHE A 427 -10.96 -7.00 31.23
CA PHE A 427 -12.22 -6.88 30.51
C PHE A 427 -12.06 -6.86 29.00
N GLY A 428 -13.09 -7.31 28.30
CA GLY A 428 -13.22 -7.16 26.85
C GLY A 428 -12.82 -8.38 26.02
N TYR A 429 -13.49 -8.48 24.89
CA TYR A 429 -13.56 -9.63 23.99
C TYR A 429 -12.26 -9.95 23.23
N ASP A 430 -11.28 -9.04 23.28
CA ASP A 430 -9.99 -9.14 22.61
C ASP A 430 -8.86 -9.64 23.55
N ALA A 431 -9.13 -9.73 24.86
CA ALA A 431 -8.20 -10.32 25.83
C ALA A 431 -7.99 -11.84 25.71
N PRO A 432 -9.02 -12.68 25.44
CA PRO A 432 -8.87 -14.13 25.45
C PRO A 432 -8.23 -14.69 24.18
N GLY A 433 -7.68 -15.90 24.28
CA GLY A 433 -7.15 -16.64 23.13
C GLY A 433 -8.23 -17.03 22.13
N GLY A 434 -7.93 -16.85 20.83
CA GLY A 434 -8.82 -17.28 19.73
C GLY A 434 -9.03 -18.80 19.72
N THR A 435 -10.25 -19.25 19.45
CA THR A 435 -10.71 -20.61 19.81
C THR A 435 -10.33 -21.73 18.83
N ASN A 436 -9.54 -21.48 17.77
CA ASN A 436 -9.18 -22.52 16.80
C ASN A 436 -7.80 -22.29 16.16
N THR A 437 -6.79 -23.03 16.64
CA THR A 437 -5.44 -23.14 16.03
C THR A 437 -5.27 -24.38 15.14
N SER A 438 -6.28 -25.25 15.06
CA SER A 438 -6.25 -26.49 14.27
C SER A 438 -6.73 -26.31 12.83
N ALA A 439 -7.46 -25.24 12.53
CA ALA A 439 -7.90 -24.92 11.17
C ALA A 439 -6.75 -24.30 10.36
N THR A 440 -5.99 -25.14 9.66
CA THR A 440 -5.29 -24.72 8.43
C THR A 440 -6.33 -24.52 7.33
N ASP A 441 -7.03 -23.40 7.38
CA ASP A 441 -8.04 -23.06 6.38
C ASP A 441 -7.37 -22.79 5.02
N SER A 442 -7.74 -23.55 4.00
CA SER A 442 -7.22 -23.36 2.64
C SER A 442 -7.89 -22.20 1.90
N GLN A 443 -9.03 -21.70 2.39
CA GLN A 443 -9.75 -20.59 1.78
C GLN A 443 -9.07 -19.25 2.09
N LEU A 444 -8.52 -18.63 1.04
CA LEU A 444 -7.77 -17.36 1.10
C LEU A 444 -8.48 -16.28 1.93
N TYR A 445 -9.77 -16.10 1.69
CA TYR A 445 -10.53 -15.03 2.33
C TYR A 445 -10.87 -15.34 3.79
N GLN A 446 -10.95 -16.60 4.23
CA GLN A 446 -11.36 -16.93 5.60
C GLN A 446 -10.20 -16.80 6.62
N GLN A 447 -8.95 -16.79 6.14
CA GLN A 447 -7.77 -16.64 7.00
C GLN A 447 -7.71 -15.28 7.71
N GLY A 448 -7.27 -15.29 8.97
CA GLY A 448 -7.26 -14.12 9.86
C GLY A 448 -8.64 -13.65 10.34
N LYS A 449 -9.73 -14.34 9.95
CA LYS A 449 -11.11 -13.96 10.31
C LYS A 449 -11.80 -14.90 11.30
N LEU A 450 -11.16 -15.99 11.74
CA LEU A 450 -11.77 -16.97 12.65
C LEU A 450 -12.28 -16.37 13.99
N ASN A 451 -11.66 -15.28 14.45
CA ASN A 451 -12.09 -14.53 15.64
C ASN A 451 -13.21 -13.50 15.34
N THR A 452 -13.61 -13.33 14.08
CA THR A 452 -14.62 -12.34 13.67
C THR A 452 -16.02 -12.82 14.03
N GLN A 453 -16.47 -13.93 13.43
CA GLN A 453 -17.71 -14.69 13.66
C GLN A 453 -19.07 -13.94 13.55
N ALA A 454 -19.14 -12.66 13.88
CA ALA A 454 -20.35 -11.84 13.84
C ALA A 454 -20.02 -10.36 13.64
N PHE A 455 -21.02 -9.61 13.19
CA PHE A 455 -21.05 -8.15 13.22
C PHE A 455 -21.44 -7.67 14.62
N THR A 456 -21.10 -6.42 14.98
CA THR A 456 -21.44 -5.82 16.29
C THR A 456 -22.94 -5.70 16.58
N ASN A 457 -23.79 -5.88 15.56
CA ASN A 457 -25.25 -5.91 15.69
C ASN A 457 -25.83 -7.33 15.93
N GLY A 458 -24.97 -8.35 16.10
CA GLY A 458 -25.35 -9.73 16.31
C GLY A 458 -25.69 -10.53 15.05
N LYS A 459 -25.62 -9.94 13.85
CA LYS A 459 -25.69 -10.72 12.59
C LYS A 459 -24.46 -11.64 12.51
N PRO A 460 -24.60 -12.96 12.30
CA PRO A 460 -23.48 -13.84 12.03
C PRO A 460 -22.68 -13.39 10.80
N TYR A 461 -21.38 -13.63 10.82
CA TYR A 461 -20.50 -13.57 9.66
C TYR A 461 -20.35 -14.98 9.10
N THR A 462 -20.60 -15.15 7.80
CA THR A 462 -20.78 -16.47 7.18
C THR A 462 -19.91 -16.66 5.94
N ASP A 463 -19.70 -17.91 5.52
CA ASP A 463 -19.03 -18.25 4.25
C ASP A 463 -19.69 -17.57 3.05
N LEU A 464 -21.00 -17.28 3.11
CA LEU A 464 -21.70 -16.52 2.08
C LEU A 464 -21.26 -15.05 2.04
N ASP A 465 -20.95 -14.44 3.19
CA ASP A 465 -20.36 -13.11 3.23
C ASP A 465 -18.96 -13.13 2.59
N ASP A 466 -18.10 -14.11 2.92
CA ASP A 466 -16.79 -14.30 2.25
C ASP A 466 -16.92 -14.55 0.74
N LEU A 467 -17.90 -15.32 0.30
CA LEU A 467 -18.20 -15.51 -1.12
C LEU A 467 -18.61 -14.20 -1.80
N ILE A 468 -19.41 -13.37 -1.13
CA ILE A 468 -19.84 -12.06 -1.64
C ILE A 468 -18.66 -11.08 -1.76
N TYR A 469 -17.73 -11.07 -0.78
CA TYR A 469 -16.50 -10.27 -0.87
C TYR A 469 -15.56 -10.77 -1.97
N SER A 470 -15.31 -12.07 -2.03
CA SER A 470 -14.37 -12.67 -3.00
C SER A 470 -14.85 -12.61 -4.45
N ALA A 471 -16.16 -12.71 -4.69
CA ALA A 471 -16.74 -12.61 -6.03
C ALA A 471 -16.80 -11.17 -6.58
N GLN A 472 -16.42 -10.15 -5.80
CA GLN A 472 -16.45 -8.72 -6.17
C GLN A 472 -17.82 -8.17 -6.61
N VAL A 473 -18.93 -8.88 -6.35
CA VAL A 473 -20.30 -8.50 -6.72
C VAL A 473 -20.94 -7.54 -5.69
N LEU A 474 -20.11 -6.76 -4.99
CA LEU A 474 -20.55 -5.93 -3.87
C LEU A 474 -21.50 -4.80 -4.33
N PRO A 475 -22.73 -4.72 -3.78
CA PRO A 475 -23.49 -3.48 -3.82
C PRO A 475 -22.67 -2.37 -3.14
N ALA A 476 -22.63 -1.19 -3.75
CA ALA A 476 -21.86 -0.06 -3.23
C ALA A 476 -22.27 0.28 -1.78
N GLY A 477 -21.36 0.09 -0.82
CA GLY A 477 -21.58 0.35 0.60
C GLY A 477 -21.63 -0.88 1.52
N PHE A 478 -21.43 -2.10 1.01
CA PHE A 478 -21.27 -3.29 1.85
C PHE A 478 -19.86 -3.36 2.46
N SER A 479 -19.76 -3.60 3.76
CA SER A 479 -18.52 -3.63 4.54
C SER A 479 -18.51 -4.83 5.49
N GLY A 480 -17.36 -5.46 5.67
CA GLY A 480 -17.23 -6.52 6.68
C GLY A 480 -17.15 -5.99 8.11
N PRO A 481 -17.18 -6.89 9.11
CA PRO A 481 -17.21 -6.53 10.52
C PRO A 481 -16.02 -5.67 10.95
N GLU A 482 -16.30 -4.72 11.83
CA GLU A 482 -15.36 -3.70 12.30
C GLU A 482 -14.46 -4.17 13.45
N VAL A 483 -14.81 -5.29 14.08
CA VAL A 483 -14.15 -5.90 15.24
C VAL A 483 -14.12 -7.42 15.11
N ALA A 484 -13.21 -8.06 15.84
CA ALA A 484 -13.16 -9.51 16.01
C ALA A 484 -13.58 -9.87 17.45
N LEU A 485 -14.81 -10.39 17.61
CA LEU A 485 -15.47 -10.59 18.91
C LEU A 485 -15.04 -11.84 19.69
N ASN A 486 -14.25 -12.74 19.09
CA ASN A 486 -13.91 -14.03 19.68
C ASN A 486 -12.39 -14.19 19.83
N GLY A 487 -11.77 -13.28 20.60
CA GLY A 487 -10.37 -13.34 21.02
C GLY A 487 -9.40 -12.44 20.25
N THR A 488 -8.16 -12.40 20.74
CA THR A 488 -7.13 -11.40 20.37
C THR A 488 -6.87 -11.27 18.88
N LEU A 489 -6.85 -10.03 18.39
CA LEU A 489 -6.50 -9.71 17.01
C LEU A 489 -4.97 -9.60 16.81
N TYR A 490 -4.32 -10.73 16.51
CA TYR A 490 -2.87 -10.76 16.22
C TYR A 490 -2.48 -10.51 14.75
N THR A 491 -3.45 -10.60 13.82
CA THR A 491 -3.32 -10.37 12.36
C THR A 491 -4.63 -9.80 11.81
N GLY A 492 -4.60 -9.13 10.65
CA GLY A 492 -5.81 -8.86 9.86
C GLY A 492 -6.19 -10.05 8.97
N GLY A 493 -7.27 -9.91 8.20
CA GLY A 493 -7.82 -10.97 7.33
C GLY A 493 -7.37 -10.93 5.87
N GLY A 494 -7.41 -12.09 5.20
CA GLY A 494 -7.12 -12.25 3.77
C GLY A 494 -5.77 -12.88 3.44
N SER A 495 -5.24 -12.64 2.23
CA SER A 495 -3.97 -13.22 1.78
C SER A 495 -2.76 -12.88 2.65
N GLY A 496 -2.72 -11.70 3.28
CA GLY A 496 -1.66 -11.31 4.22
C GLY A 496 -1.69 -12.03 5.57
N ALA A 497 -2.76 -12.77 5.87
CA ALA A 497 -3.00 -13.34 7.19
C ALA A 497 -2.03 -14.48 7.56
N ILE A 498 -1.86 -14.68 8.87
CA ILE A 498 -1.01 -15.73 9.45
C ILE A 498 -1.83 -16.68 10.32
N THR A 499 -1.46 -17.97 10.29
CA THR A 499 -1.94 -18.99 11.23
C THR A 499 -0.75 -19.46 12.08
N PRO A 500 -0.40 -18.75 13.16
CA PRO A 500 0.77 -19.09 13.98
C PRO A 500 0.59 -20.44 14.67
N VAL A 501 1.69 -21.19 14.83
CA VAL A 501 1.71 -22.46 15.59
C VAL A 501 1.24 -22.33 17.04
N SER A 502 1.35 -21.14 17.61
CA SER A 502 0.88 -20.75 18.94
C SER A 502 0.48 -19.28 18.91
N SER A 503 -0.63 -18.90 19.54
CA SER A 503 -0.98 -17.49 19.76
C SER A 503 -1.18 -17.29 21.25
N ILE A 504 -0.27 -16.56 21.90
CA ILE A 504 -0.35 -16.31 23.34
C ILE A 504 -1.11 -15.00 23.57
N SER A 505 -2.26 -15.10 24.22
CA SER A 505 -3.19 -13.98 24.44
C SER A 505 -2.81 -13.14 25.67
N PRO A 506 -3.34 -11.90 25.79
CA PRO A 506 -3.28 -11.15 27.03
C PRO A 506 -3.84 -11.93 28.24
N GLU A 507 -4.96 -12.63 28.10
CA GLU A 507 -5.55 -13.47 29.16
C GLU A 507 -4.53 -14.46 29.74
N ASP A 508 -3.83 -15.20 28.88
CA ASP A 508 -2.86 -16.22 29.28
C ASP A 508 -1.75 -15.63 30.17
N VAL A 509 -1.15 -14.52 29.72
CA VAL A 509 0.03 -13.95 30.38
C VAL A 509 -0.34 -13.11 31.60
N PHE A 510 -1.48 -12.40 31.60
CA PHE A 510 -1.95 -11.72 32.80
C PHE A 510 -2.38 -12.70 33.89
N ARG A 511 -2.95 -13.87 33.55
CA ARG A 511 -3.17 -14.97 34.50
C ARG A 511 -1.86 -15.50 35.08
N GLN A 512 -0.87 -15.77 34.22
CA GLN A 512 0.45 -16.24 34.67
C GLN A 512 1.12 -15.21 35.59
N GLN A 513 1.12 -13.94 35.21
CA GLN A 513 1.75 -12.86 36.00
C GLN A 513 1.05 -12.65 37.34
N ALA A 514 -0.28 -12.69 37.38
CA ALA A 514 -1.03 -12.59 38.63
C ALA A 514 -0.75 -13.76 39.58
N ALA A 515 -0.56 -14.98 39.06
CA ALA A 515 -0.18 -16.15 39.87
C ALA A 515 1.24 -16.01 40.46
N ILE A 516 2.19 -15.45 39.69
CA ILE A 516 3.53 -15.09 40.19
C ILE A 516 3.45 -14.01 41.28
N ASP A 517 2.54 -13.05 41.10
CA ASP A 517 2.41 -11.93 42.02
C ASP A 517 1.57 -12.20 43.27
N GLY A 518 0.68 -13.19 43.24
CA GLY A 518 -0.38 -13.32 44.25
C GLY A 518 -1.46 -12.23 44.10
N THR A 519 -1.63 -11.70 42.89
CA THR A 519 -2.64 -10.69 42.55
C THR A 519 -4.01 -11.36 42.38
N VAL A 520 -5.04 -10.80 43.01
CA VAL A 520 -6.43 -11.25 42.77
C VAL A 520 -6.88 -10.81 41.39
N LEU A 521 -7.34 -11.75 40.55
CA LEU A 521 -7.88 -11.45 39.23
C LEU A 521 -9.41 -11.45 39.22
N TYR A 522 -9.98 -10.39 38.67
CA TYR A 522 -11.38 -10.31 38.26
C TYR A 522 -11.43 -10.29 36.72
N ILE A 523 -12.30 -11.10 36.12
CA ILE A 523 -12.32 -11.32 34.67
C ILE A 523 -13.75 -11.32 34.16
N ASP A 524 -14.03 -10.50 33.14
CA ASP A 524 -15.24 -10.60 32.31
C ASP A 524 -14.95 -10.15 30.86
N PHE A 525 -14.88 -11.12 29.95
CA PHE A 525 -14.61 -10.87 28.53
C PHE A 525 -15.86 -10.83 27.65
N THR A 526 -17.05 -11.04 28.22
CA THR A 526 -18.31 -11.21 27.47
C THR A 526 -19.30 -10.08 27.69
N SER A 527 -19.33 -9.46 28.88
CA SER A 527 -20.23 -8.36 29.18
C SER A 527 -19.74 -7.03 28.59
N GLN A 528 -20.60 -6.35 27.85
CA GLN A 528 -20.37 -4.95 27.47
C GLN A 528 -20.49 -3.98 28.66
N ASN A 529 -21.14 -4.40 29.75
CA ASN A 529 -21.25 -3.66 31.00
C ASN A 529 -20.87 -4.59 32.19
N PRO A 530 -19.57 -4.86 32.38
CA PRO A 530 -19.11 -5.80 33.41
C PRO A 530 -19.22 -5.20 34.82
N VAL A 531 -19.30 -6.06 35.83
CA VAL A 531 -19.35 -5.66 37.25
C VAL A 531 -17.93 -5.45 37.78
N ILE A 532 -17.63 -4.23 38.22
CA ILE A 532 -16.32 -3.89 38.81
C ILE A 532 -16.30 -4.30 40.29
N GLN A 533 -15.40 -5.23 40.64
CA GLN A 533 -15.28 -5.76 42.01
C GLN A 533 -14.39 -4.89 42.92
N ASP A 534 -13.36 -4.25 42.36
CA ASP A 534 -12.53 -3.24 43.05
C ASP A 534 -12.27 -2.05 42.12
N ALA A 535 -13.00 -0.96 42.36
CA ALA A 535 -12.94 0.27 41.58
C ALA A 535 -11.62 1.06 41.72
N ASN A 536 -10.77 0.72 42.69
CA ASN A 536 -9.48 1.38 42.95
C ASN A 536 -8.27 0.59 42.43
N SER A 537 -8.47 -0.67 42.05
CA SER A 537 -7.44 -1.48 41.39
C SER A 537 -7.42 -1.20 39.88
N PRO A 538 -6.31 -1.49 39.16
CA PRO A 538 -6.25 -1.24 37.73
C PRO A 538 -7.24 -2.11 36.95
N CYS A 539 -7.96 -1.50 36.01
CA CYS A 539 -8.90 -2.19 35.11
C CYS A 539 -8.37 -2.13 33.69
N LEU A 540 -8.00 -3.27 33.11
CA LEU A 540 -7.42 -3.37 31.78
C LEU A 540 -8.52 -3.80 30.80
N VAL A 541 -8.78 -2.98 29.80
CA VAL A 541 -9.85 -3.17 28.79
C VAL A 541 -9.21 -3.43 27.43
N PHE A 542 -9.52 -4.59 26.85
CA PHE A 542 -8.99 -5.04 25.56
C PHE A 542 -10.08 -4.95 24.50
N ILE A 543 -9.80 -4.20 23.44
CA ILE A 543 -10.69 -4.01 22.28
C ILE A 543 -9.85 -4.11 21.00
N ASN A 544 -10.50 -4.36 19.86
CA ASN A 544 -9.79 -4.35 18.59
C ASN A 544 -10.49 -3.55 17.48
N SER A 545 -9.84 -3.46 16.32
CA SER A 545 -10.46 -3.03 15.08
C SER A 545 -9.96 -3.91 13.93
N GLN A 546 -10.86 -4.74 13.43
CA GLN A 546 -10.64 -5.73 12.39
C GLN A 546 -10.65 -5.07 11.00
N SER A 547 -9.83 -5.59 10.09
CA SER A 547 -9.86 -5.24 8.67
C SER A 547 -9.33 -6.41 7.83
N SER A 548 -9.66 -6.42 6.53
CA SER A 548 -9.34 -7.54 5.67
C SER A 548 -9.15 -7.12 4.22
N GLU A 549 -8.49 -7.97 3.45
CA GLU A 549 -8.74 -8.08 2.02
C GLU A 549 -10.23 -8.34 1.71
N GLY A 550 -10.71 -7.78 0.60
CA GLY A 550 -12.09 -7.94 0.11
C GLY A 550 -13.05 -6.83 0.52
N TRP A 551 -12.76 -6.04 1.56
CA TRP A 551 -13.56 -4.86 1.92
C TRP A 551 -12.76 -3.74 2.57
N ASP A 552 -13.24 -2.50 2.42
CA ASP A 552 -12.82 -1.38 3.28
C ASP A 552 -13.74 -1.28 4.50
N ARG A 553 -13.22 -0.76 5.61
CA ARG A 553 -13.99 -0.58 6.85
C ARG A 553 -15.09 0.48 6.68
N SER A 554 -16.22 0.29 7.35
CA SER A 554 -17.31 1.27 7.39
C SER A 554 -16.93 2.53 8.17
N THR A 555 -16.25 2.35 9.31
CA THR A 555 -15.89 3.37 10.28
C THR A 555 -14.50 3.10 10.87
N LEU A 556 -13.93 4.14 11.48
CA LEU A 556 -12.72 4.12 12.29
C LEU A 556 -13.02 4.04 13.79
N ALA A 557 -14.29 3.96 14.23
CA ALA A 557 -14.65 3.76 15.64
C ALA A 557 -16.04 3.10 15.81
N ASP A 558 -16.07 1.88 16.36
CA ASP A 558 -17.28 1.11 16.61
C ASP A 558 -17.92 1.45 17.98
N VAL A 559 -19.26 1.49 18.00
CA VAL A 559 -20.03 1.81 19.22
C VAL A 559 -19.90 0.72 20.28
N TYR A 560 -19.72 -0.54 19.88
CA TYR A 560 -19.73 -1.67 20.81
C TYR A 560 -18.56 -1.58 21.81
N SER A 561 -17.36 -1.41 21.29
CA SER A 561 -16.11 -1.28 22.06
C SER A 561 -16.03 0.03 22.82
N ASP A 562 -16.50 1.13 22.22
CA ASP A 562 -16.51 2.43 22.89
C ASP A 562 -17.43 2.41 24.14
N THR A 563 -18.60 1.76 24.04
CA THR A 563 -19.52 1.57 25.18
C THR A 563 -18.89 0.71 26.27
N LEU A 564 -18.20 -0.38 25.93
CA LEU A 564 -17.46 -1.18 26.93
C LEU A 564 -16.43 -0.34 27.69
N VAL A 565 -15.61 0.43 26.98
CA VAL A 565 -14.60 1.30 27.59
C VAL A 565 -15.23 2.34 28.52
N ILE A 566 -16.33 2.97 28.10
CA ILE A 566 -17.06 3.97 28.92
C ILE A 566 -17.69 3.31 30.16
N ASN A 567 -18.30 2.13 30.01
CA ASN A 567 -18.94 1.41 31.12
C ASN A 567 -17.92 1.02 32.20
N VAL A 568 -16.74 0.52 31.82
CA VAL A 568 -15.65 0.24 32.77
C VAL A 568 -15.12 1.54 33.39
N ALA A 569 -14.82 2.55 32.56
CA ALA A 569 -14.23 3.80 33.04
C ALA A 569 -15.15 4.59 33.99
N SER A 570 -16.48 4.50 33.82
CA SER A 570 -17.45 5.13 34.74
C SER A 570 -17.48 4.51 36.15
N GLN A 571 -16.98 3.28 36.29
CA GLN A 571 -17.01 2.50 37.54
C GLN A 571 -15.62 2.22 38.13
N CYS A 572 -14.55 2.31 37.34
CA CYS A 572 -13.17 2.03 37.76
C CYS A 572 -12.25 3.24 37.52
N ASN A 573 -11.60 3.75 38.57
CA ASN A 573 -10.86 5.02 38.53
C ASN A 573 -9.49 4.93 37.82
N ASN A 574 -8.98 3.72 37.60
CA ASN A 574 -7.69 3.45 36.97
C ASN A 574 -7.86 2.50 35.76
N THR A 575 -8.55 2.99 34.73
CA THR A 575 -8.86 2.24 33.52
C THR A 575 -7.77 2.39 32.46
N MET A 576 -7.27 1.27 31.95
CA MET A 576 -6.20 1.18 30.95
C MET A 576 -6.72 0.49 29.69
N VAL A 577 -6.61 1.11 28.52
CA VAL A 577 -7.20 0.60 27.27
C VAL A 577 -6.14 0.10 26.30
N PHE A 578 -6.33 -1.10 25.77
CA PHE A 578 -5.45 -1.76 24.80
C PHE A 578 -6.21 -1.97 23.50
N ILE A 579 -5.60 -1.56 22.38
CA ILE A 579 -6.24 -1.57 21.06
C ILE A 579 -5.39 -2.39 20.09
N HIS A 580 -5.76 -3.64 19.83
CA HIS A 580 -5.22 -4.37 18.69
C HIS A 580 -5.90 -3.87 17.41
N SER A 581 -5.14 -3.34 16.45
CA SER A 581 -5.73 -2.55 15.36
C SER A 581 -5.05 -2.81 14.03
N ALA A 582 -5.85 -3.25 13.06
CA ALA A 582 -5.47 -3.39 11.65
C ALA A 582 -5.50 -2.04 10.90
N GLY A 583 -5.05 -0.96 11.54
CA GLY A 583 -4.98 0.39 10.95
C GLY A 583 -5.33 1.50 11.93
N VAL A 584 -5.92 2.59 11.40
CA VAL A 584 -6.40 3.70 12.21
C VAL A 584 -7.64 3.29 13.01
N ARG A 585 -7.65 3.52 14.33
CA ARG A 585 -8.83 3.50 15.22
C ARG A 585 -8.89 4.84 15.96
N LEU A 586 -10.02 5.54 15.96
CA LEU A 586 -10.19 6.78 16.72
C LEU A 586 -10.56 6.48 18.18
N VAL A 587 -10.36 7.45 19.08
CA VAL A 587 -10.57 7.26 20.53
C VAL A 587 -11.35 8.41 21.20
N ASP A 588 -11.69 9.47 20.47
CA ASP A 588 -12.21 10.74 21.02
C ASP A 588 -13.55 10.64 21.77
N ARG A 589 -14.31 9.56 21.57
CA ARG A 589 -15.54 9.27 22.34
C ARG A 589 -15.29 9.01 23.82
N TRP A 590 -14.06 8.63 24.21
CA TRP A 590 -13.73 8.27 25.59
C TRP A 590 -12.34 8.69 26.06
N ILE A 591 -11.39 9.04 25.19
CA ILE A 591 -9.99 9.33 25.55
C ILE A 591 -9.80 10.41 26.63
N GLU A 592 -10.73 11.37 26.73
CA GLU A 592 -10.70 12.45 27.73
C GLU A 592 -11.38 12.08 29.06
N HIS A 593 -11.97 10.89 29.19
CA HIS A 593 -12.56 10.44 30.44
C HIS A 593 -11.47 10.41 31.54
N PRO A 594 -11.69 11.03 32.71
CA PRO A 594 -10.64 11.25 33.71
C PRO A 594 -10.06 9.93 34.22
N ASN A 595 -10.93 8.93 34.41
CA ASN A 595 -10.55 7.60 34.89
C ASN A 595 -9.81 6.73 33.87
N ILE A 596 -9.66 7.18 32.61
CA ILE A 596 -8.84 6.44 31.62
C ILE A 596 -7.41 6.93 31.74
N THR A 597 -6.61 6.20 32.51
CA THR A 597 -5.26 6.59 32.92
C THR A 597 -4.21 6.26 31.87
N ALA A 598 -4.34 5.14 31.15
CA ALA A 598 -3.40 4.75 30.10
C ALA A 598 -4.08 4.19 28.85
N VAL A 599 -3.44 4.38 27.69
CA VAL A 599 -3.90 3.82 26.40
C VAL A 599 -2.71 3.38 25.55
N ILE A 600 -2.75 2.14 25.05
CA ILE A 600 -1.75 1.55 24.16
C ILE A 600 -2.42 1.07 22.87
N TYR A 601 -1.90 1.52 21.72
CA TYR A 601 -2.15 0.85 20.44
C TYR A 601 -1.21 -0.34 20.36
N ALA A 602 -1.78 -1.54 20.44
CA ALA A 602 -1.07 -2.80 20.36
C ALA A 602 -0.92 -3.30 18.91
N ASN A 603 -1.61 -2.66 17.95
CA ASN A 603 -1.54 -2.95 16.51
C ASN A 603 -1.75 -4.44 16.22
N LEU A 604 -0.82 -5.12 15.54
CA LEU A 604 -0.92 -6.54 15.16
C LEU A 604 0.42 -7.25 15.47
N PRO A 605 0.61 -7.75 16.70
CA PRO A 605 1.90 -8.22 17.22
C PRO A 605 2.28 -9.66 16.81
N GLY A 606 1.43 -10.39 16.08
CA GLY A 606 1.67 -11.80 15.79
C GLY A 606 1.61 -12.68 17.05
N GLN A 607 2.36 -13.78 17.07
CA GLN A 607 2.20 -14.87 18.05
C GLN A 607 2.41 -14.50 19.53
N TYR A 608 3.18 -13.44 19.83
CA TYR A 608 3.55 -13.05 21.20
C TYR A 608 2.75 -11.85 21.73
N SER A 609 1.47 -11.77 21.35
CA SER A 609 0.57 -10.67 21.72
C SER A 609 0.55 -10.37 23.22
N GLY A 610 0.25 -11.37 24.06
CA GLY A 610 0.23 -11.22 25.51
C GLY A 610 1.61 -10.97 26.14
N ASN A 611 2.63 -11.74 25.75
CA ASN A 611 3.96 -11.63 26.37
C ASN A 611 4.57 -10.26 26.12
N SER A 612 4.56 -9.81 24.87
CA SER A 612 5.11 -8.51 24.49
C SER A 612 4.43 -7.34 25.16
N LEU A 613 3.12 -7.45 25.43
CA LEU A 613 2.37 -6.40 26.10
C LEU A 613 2.69 -6.34 27.60
N THR A 614 2.86 -7.49 28.27
CA THR A 614 3.22 -7.52 29.70
C THR A 614 4.62 -6.96 29.98
N GLU A 615 5.57 -7.06 29.04
CA GLU A 615 6.88 -6.39 29.14
C GLU A 615 6.75 -4.88 29.31
N ILE A 616 5.84 -4.26 28.54
CA ILE A 616 5.52 -2.84 28.62
C ILE A 616 4.73 -2.55 29.89
N VAL A 617 3.62 -3.26 30.10
CA VAL A 617 2.68 -2.98 31.20
C VAL A 617 3.33 -3.10 32.58
N TYR A 618 4.26 -4.04 32.79
CA TYR A 618 5.03 -4.18 34.04
C TYR A 618 6.39 -3.46 34.03
N GLY A 619 6.68 -2.66 33.00
CA GLY A 619 7.87 -1.78 32.96
C GLY A 619 9.21 -2.51 32.85
N ARG A 620 9.21 -3.78 32.43
CA ARG A 620 10.43 -4.54 32.12
C ARG A 620 11.15 -3.93 30.93
N GLN A 621 10.39 -3.41 29.96
CA GLN A 621 10.86 -2.56 28.89
C GLN A 621 10.06 -1.26 28.86
N SER A 622 10.71 -0.13 28.58
CA SER A 622 10.00 1.10 28.26
C SER A 622 9.35 0.97 26.87
N PRO A 623 8.09 1.42 26.69
CA PRO A 623 7.52 1.54 25.35
C PRO A 623 8.38 2.48 24.51
N SER A 624 8.48 2.16 23.23
CA SER A 624 9.35 2.87 22.28
C SER A 624 8.72 3.09 20.91
N GLY A 625 7.62 2.40 20.61
CA GLY A 625 6.90 2.54 19.34
C GLY A 625 6.33 3.95 19.14
N ARG A 626 6.07 4.31 17.88
CA ARG A 626 5.48 5.58 17.46
C ARG A 626 4.50 5.34 16.31
N LEU A 627 3.34 6.00 16.33
CA LEU A 627 2.29 5.80 15.33
C LEU A 627 2.81 6.02 13.89
N PRO A 628 2.69 5.03 12.99
CA PRO A 628 3.10 5.13 11.58
C PRO A 628 2.01 5.74 10.67
N PHE A 629 0.97 6.33 11.28
CA PHE A 629 -0.18 7.01 10.70
C PHE A 629 -0.68 8.10 11.66
N ILE A 630 -1.58 8.97 11.20
CA ILE A 630 -2.25 9.96 12.04
C ILE A 630 -3.53 9.39 12.68
N VAL A 631 -3.86 9.81 13.91
CA VAL A 631 -5.16 9.56 14.55
C VAL A 631 -5.88 10.88 14.70
N ALA A 632 -6.96 11.05 13.93
CA ALA A 632 -7.85 12.22 13.96
C ALA A 632 -8.63 12.35 15.27
N LYS A 633 -9.33 13.48 15.45
CA LYS A 633 -10.37 13.60 16.48
C LYS A 633 -11.71 13.10 15.94
N ASN A 634 -12.04 13.46 14.71
CA ASN A 634 -13.26 13.04 14.03
C ASN A 634 -12.94 12.37 12.69
N GLU A 635 -13.81 11.47 12.23
CA GLU A 635 -13.68 10.89 10.89
C GLU A 635 -13.71 11.94 9.77
N SER A 636 -14.49 13.01 9.95
CA SER A 636 -14.59 14.13 9.02
C SER A 636 -13.25 14.83 8.75
N ASP A 637 -12.29 14.73 9.67
CA ASP A 637 -10.99 15.39 9.56
C ASP A 637 -10.18 14.84 8.37
N TYR A 638 -10.38 13.56 8.00
CA TYR A 638 -9.78 12.96 6.80
C TYR A 638 -10.41 13.45 5.49
N GLY A 639 -11.62 14.03 5.54
CA GLY A 639 -12.34 14.49 4.35
C GLY A 639 -12.48 13.41 3.28
N SER A 640 -12.05 13.71 2.05
CA SER A 640 -12.06 12.77 0.92
C SER A 640 -11.09 11.59 1.07
N LEU A 641 -10.26 11.55 2.12
CA LEU A 641 -9.35 10.46 2.44
C LEU A 641 -9.93 9.49 3.48
N LEU A 642 -11.16 9.71 3.95
CA LEU A 642 -11.79 8.80 4.91
C LEU A 642 -12.12 7.44 4.26
N ARG A 643 -12.83 7.46 3.12
CA ARG A 643 -13.44 6.29 2.45
C ARG A 643 -13.04 6.19 0.97
N PRO A 644 -13.08 4.99 0.36
CA PRO A 644 -12.87 4.82 -1.07
C PRO A 644 -13.92 5.57 -1.90
N THR A 645 -13.61 5.85 -3.16
CA THR A 645 -14.61 6.33 -4.12
C THR A 645 -15.53 5.17 -4.50
N LEU A 646 -16.83 5.32 -4.24
CA LEU A 646 -17.83 4.31 -4.60
C LEU A 646 -18.10 4.30 -6.13
N PRO A 647 -18.51 3.16 -6.70
CA PRO A 647 -18.83 3.06 -8.11
C PRO A 647 -19.93 4.03 -8.58
N ASP A 648 -19.78 4.56 -9.79
CA ASP A 648 -20.83 5.35 -10.45
C ASP A 648 -22.03 4.44 -10.78
N ARG A 649 -23.20 4.76 -10.22
CA ARG A 649 -24.44 3.98 -10.46
C ARG A 649 -24.90 4.01 -11.92
N THR A 650 -24.51 5.02 -12.69
CA THR A 650 -24.84 5.15 -14.10
C THR A 650 -23.83 4.45 -15.01
N ASN A 651 -22.60 4.24 -14.55
CA ASN A 651 -21.56 3.55 -15.32
C ASN A 651 -20.52 2.83 -14.43
N PRO A 652 -20.91 1.74 -13.74
CA PRO A 652 -20.08 1.12 -12.71
C PRO A 652 -18.77 0.54 -13.25
N GLN A 653 -18.74 0.16 -14.53
CA GLN A 653 -17.56 -0.40 -15.23
C GLN A 653 -16.39 0.58 -15.42
N TYR A 654 -16.61 1.88 -15.23
CA TYR A 654 -15.61 2.94 -15.44
C TYR A 654 -15.51 3.91 -14.25
N SER A 655 -15.78 3.40 -13.05
CA SER A 655 -15.58 4.11 -11.78
C SER A 655 -14.21 4.79 -11.72
N GLN A 656 -14.16 6.07 -11.30
CA GLN A 656 -12.93 6.88 -11.27
C GLN A 656 -12.63 7.27 -9.82
N SER A 657 -11.38 7.14 -9.38
CA SER A 657 -10.90 7.76 -8.13
C SER A 657 -9.75 8.70 -8.47
N ASP A 658 -10.06 10.00 -8.59
CA ASP A 658 -9.06 11.01 -8.95
C ASP A 658 -8.27 11.42 -7.70
N PHE A 659 -6.95 11.21 -7.72
CA PHE A 659 -6.03 11.51 -6.61
C PHE A 659 -5.68 13.01 -6.57
N THR A 660 -6.72 13.85 -6.49
CA THR A 660 -6.65 15.32 -6.55
C THR A 660 -5.93 15.93 -5.34
N GLU A 661 -5.86 15.21 -4.22
CA GLU A 661 -5.04 15.57 -3.07
C GLU A 661 -3.53 15.57 -3.38
N GLY A 662 -3.08 14.86 -4.42
CA GLY A 662 -1.67 14.75 -4.78
C GLY A 662 -0.82 14.21 -3.63
N LEU A 663 0.17 14.99 -3.18
CA LEU A 663 1.10 14.55 -2.12
C LEU A 663 0.51 14.61 -0.70
N PHE A 664 -0.66 15.22 -0.54
CA PHE A 664 -1.26 15.55 0.76
C PHE A 664 -2.17 14.42 1.26
N ILE A 665 -1.55 13.30 1.66
CA ILE A 665 -2.21 12.24 2.46
C ILE A 665 -1.70 12.28 3.92
N ASP A 666 -2.45 11.65 4.83
CA ASP A 666 -2.11 11.50 6.26
C ASP A 666 -1.67 12.85 6.90
N TYR A 667 -0.57 12.92 7.63
CA TYR A 667 -0.09 14.13 8.29
C TYR A 667 0.08 15.33 7.36
N LYS A 668 0.35 15.12 6.06
CA LYS A 668 0.47 16.20 5.08
C LYS A 668 -0.88 16.83 4.75
N HIS A 669 -1.97 16.03 4.75
CA HIS A 669 -3.34 16.57 4.68
C HIS A 669 -3.64 17.41 5.92
N PHE A 670 -3.39 16.90 7.12
CA PHE A 670 -3.66 17.63 8.36
C PHE A 670 -2.88 18.95 8.46
N ILE A 671 -1.61 18.97 8.06
CA ILE A 671 -0.81 20.19 7.94
C ILE A 671 -1.42 21.17 6.93
N LYS A 672 -1.83 20.70 5.74
CA LYS A 672 -2.42 21.54 4.69
C LYS A 672 -3.77 22.14 5.09
N GLN A 673 -4.59 21.39 5.81
CA GLN A 673 -5.91 21.83 6.28
C GLN A 673 -5.88 22.55 7.63
N ASN A 674 -4.70 22.68 8.26
CA ASN A 674 -4.52 23.22 9.61
C ASN A 674 -5.36 22.49 10.68
N ILE A 675 -5.49 21.17 10.57
CA ILE A 675 -6.24 20.32 11.51
C ILE A 675 -5.30 19.81 12.59
N THR A 676 -5.71 19.97 13.86
CA THR A 676 -4.99 19.38 15.01
C THR A 676 -5.49 17.95 15.26
N PRO A 677 -4.65 16.91 15.04
CA PRO A 677 -5.05 15.52 15.29
C PRO A 677 -5.20 15.22 16.79
N ARG A 678 -5.77 14.06 17.12
CA ARG A 678 -5.71 13.49 18.47
C ARG A 678 -4.28 13.04 18.79
N PHE A 679 -3.72 12.19 17.92
CA PHE A 679 -2.32 11.78 17.99
C PHE A 679 -1.68 11.96 16.61
N ALA A 680 -0.54 12.64 16.59
CA ALA A 680 0.15 12.98 15.36
C ALA A 680 0.94 11.80 14.78
N PHE A 681 1.21 11.82 13.47
CA PHE A 681 2.17 10.90 12.87
C PHE A 681 3.54 11.01 13.58
N GLY A 682 4.11 9.87 13.96
CA GLY A 682 5.34 9.78 14.75
C GLY A 682 5.16 10.02 16.26
N TYR A 683 3.93 10.10 16.77
CA TYR A 683 3.65 10.26 18.20
C TYR A 683 3.70 8.92 18.97
N GLY A 684 4.17 8.98 20.21
CA GLY A 684 4.18 7.91 21.20
C GLY A 684 4.98 8.35 22.43
N LEU A 685 4.65 7.78 23.58
CA LEU A 685 5.26 8.04 24.88
C LEU A 685 6.26 6.93 25.25
N THR A 686 7.18 7.25 26.15
CA THR A 686 8.08 6.30 26.81
C THR A 686 7.94 6.45 28.32
N TYR A 687 8.56 5.58 29.13
CA TYR A 687 8.65 5.79 30.59
C TYR A 687 9.79 6.75 30.99
N SER A 688 10.32 7.52 30.02
CA SER A 688 11.30 8.56 30.27
C SER A 688 11.00 9.84 29.48
N SER A 689 11.87 10.83 29.61
CA SER A 689 11.82 12.08 28.87
C SER A 689 13.17 12.36 28.23
N PHE A 690 13.16 13.05 27.08
CA PHE A 690 14.37 13.32 26.29
C PHE A 690 14.52 14.80 25.99
N ASN A 691 15.75 15.30 26.10
CA ASN A 691 16.12 16.64 25.66
C ASN A 691 16.93 16.56 24.35
N TYR A 692 16.65 17.49 23.43
CA TYR A 692 17.26 17.58 22.11
C TYR A 692 18.09 18.86 22.03
N SER A 693 19.37 18.75 21.67
CA SER A 693 20.30 19.89 21.66
C SER A 693 21.37 19.76 20.57
N SER A 694 22.13 20.83 20.34
CA SER A 694 23.31 20.81 19.46
C SER A 694 23.04 20.32 18.04
N LEU A 695 21.95 20.78 17.42
CA LEU A 695 21.65 20.53 16.01
C LEU A 695 22.79 21.05 15.13
N ARG A 696 23.33 20.19 14.28
CA ARG A 696 24.41 20.49 13.32
C ARG A 696 24.04 19.98 11.94
N ILE A 697 24.48 20.71 10.91
CA ILE A 697 24.32 20.31 9.51
C ILE A 697 25.71 20.37 8.85
N SER A 698 26.20 19.22 8.39
CA SER A 698 27.42 19.11 7.61
C SER A 698 27.05 18.89 6.14
N VAL A 699 27.64 19.67 5.23
CA VAL A 699 27.47 19.50 3.78
C VAL A 699 28.69 18.77 3.23
N ASN A 700 28.46 17.69 2.48
CA ASN A 700 29.54 16.96 1.85
C ASN A 700 30.21 17.85 0.77
N ALA A 701 31.45 18.27 1.02
CA ALA A 701 32.19 19.17 0.13
C ALA A 701 32.42 18.58 -1.27
N SER A 702 32.59 17.26 -1.35
CA SER A 702 32.81 16.51 -2.60
C SER A 702 31.51 16.18 -3.34
N ALA A 703 30.33 16.44 -2.75
CA ALA A 703 29.06 16.14 -3.39
C ALA A 703 28.75 17.12 -4.53
N ILE A 704 28.37 16.56 -5.69
CA ILE A 704 27.93 17.34 -6.85
C ILE A 704 26.59 17.99 -6.55
N ARG A 705 26.55 19.31 -6.35
CA ARG A 705 25.34 20.07 -5.94
C ARG A 705 24.60 20.76 -7.09
N SER A 706 24.81 20.32 -8.33
CA SER A 706 24.04 20.77 -9.49
C SER A 706 22.54 20.51 -9.30
N SER A 707 21.70 21.47 -9.72
CA SER A 707 20.25 21.38 -9.56
C SER A 707 19.63 20.18 -10.28
N THR A 708 20.25 19.72 -11.38
CA THR A 708 19.95 18.46 -12.05
C THR A 708 20.98 17.39 -11.67
N PRO A 709 20.59 16.10 -11.58
CA PRO A 709 21.55 15.00 -11.47
C PRO A 709 22.58 15.04 -12.61
N PRO A 710 23.89 14.90 -12.34
CA PRO A 710 24.91 14.82 -13.38
C PRO A 710 24.80 13.51 -14.17
N GLY A 711 25.16 13.54 -15.45
CA GLY A 711 25.50 12.32 -16.20
C GLY A 711 24.35 11.35 -16.52
N SER A 712 23.27 11.81 -17.15
CA SER A 712 22.38 10.92 -17.93
C SER A 712 22.98 10.62 -19.33
N THR A 713 24.28 10.30 -19.37
CA THR A 713 25.07 10.17 -20.59
C THR A 713 25.46 8.72 -20.82
N THR A 714 24.73 8.05 -21.72
CA THR A 714 25.20 6.88 -22.51
C THR A 714 25.92 5.78 -21.73
N GLY A 715 25.43 5.45 -20.53
CA GLY A 715 25.86 4.32 -19.72
C GLY A 715 24.66 3.56 -19.18
N ILE A 716 24.85 2.28 -18.84
CA ILE A 716 23.80 1.45 -18.27
C ILE A 716 23.59 1.89 -16.81
N ALA A 717 22.48 2.59 -16.56
CA ALA A 717 22.08 2.94 -15.20
C ALA A 717 21.69 1.66 -14.42
N PRO A 718 22.15 1.49 -13.17
CA PRO A 718 21.83 0.34 -12.34
C PRO A 718 20.40 0.41 -11.79
N GLU A 719 20.00 -0.65 -11.09
CA GLU A 719 18.69 -0.71 -10.42
C GLU A 719 18.50 0.40 -9.39
N GLY A 720 17.26 0.90 -9.32
CA GLY A 720 16.90 2.15 -8.64
C GLY A 720 17.06 3.40 -9.52
N GLY A 721 17.52 3.25 -10.77
CA GLY A 721 17.63 4.34 -11.72
C GLY A 721 18.93 5.14 -11.59
N THR A 722 18.83 6.47 -11.50
CA THR A 722 20.01 7.35 -11.56
C THR A 722 20.83 7.27 -10.26
N THR A 723 22.06 6.74 -10.32
CA THR A 723 22.95 6.54 -9.15
C THR A 723 23.09 7.77 -8.28
N SER A 724 23.32 8.94 -8.88
CA SER A 724 23.56 10.18 -8.16
C SER A 724 22.35 10.72 -7.37
N LEU A 725 21.17 10.10 -7.50
CA LEU A 725 20.04 10.34 -6.59
C LEU A 725 20.29 9.81 -5.17
N TYR A 726 21.15 8.79 -5.03
CA TYR A 726 21.46 8.12 -3.77
C TYR A 726 22.70 8.70 -3.06
N ASP A 727 23.44 9.61 -3.71
CA ASP A 727 24.60 10.28 -3.11
C ASP A 727 24.20 11.09 -1.86
N ASN A 728 24.93 10.92 -0.76
CA ASN A 728 24.76 11.72 0.45
C ASN A 728 25.33 13.14 0.24
N ILE A 729 24.43 14.12 0.16
CA ILE A 729 24.75 15.54 -0.07
C ILE A 729 25.01 16.27 1.26
N ALA A 730 24.32 15.88 2.33
CA ALA A 730 24.47 16.45 3.65
C ALA A 730 24.23 15.40 4.74
N THR A 731 24.66 15.70 5.96
CA THR A 731 24.34 14.94 7.17
C THR A 731 23.86 15.91 8.23
N VAL A 732 22.67 15.67 8.77
CA VAL A 732 22.16 16.37 9.95
C VAL A 732 22.53 15.54 11.18
N SER A 733 22.88 16.18 12.29
CA SER A 733 23.19 15.51 13.55
C SER A 733 22.60 16.27 14.72
N ILE A 734 22.14 15.55 15.76
CA ILE A 734 21.56 16.14 16.96
C ILE A 734 21.92 15.32 18.19
N SER A 735 22.18 15.98 19.32
CA SER A 735 22.39 15.32 20.61
C SER A 735 21.05 15.08 21.29
N VAL A 736 20.79 13.82 21.68
CA VAL A 736 19.60 13.39 22.40
C VAL A 736 20.03 12.87 23.76
N THR A 737 19.52 13.48 24.83
CA THR A 737 19.84 13.13 26.23
C THR A 737 18.62 12.54 26.91
N ASN A 738 18.75 11.39 27.55
CA ASN A 738 17.70 10.87 28.44
C ASN A 738 17.76 11.65 29.75
N ILE A 739 16.73 12.45 30.02
CA ILE A 739 16.63 13.32 31.21
C ILE A 739 15.70 12.76 32.29
N GLY A 740 15.10 11.58 32.08
CA GLY A 740 14.39 10.87 33.14
C GLY A 740 15.33 10.12 34.06
N SER A 741 14.82 9.74 35.24
CA SER A 741 15.62 9.26 36.37
C SER A 741 15.56 7.76 36.65
N ILE A 742 14.64 7.01 35.99
CA ILE A 742 14.29 5.64 36.41
C ILE A 742 14.61 4.60 35.34
N ALA A 743 14.34 4.86 34.06
CA ALA A 743 14.36 3.84 33.01
C ALA A 743 15.30 4.16 31.85
N ALA A 744 16.04 3.14 31.42
CA ALA A 744 16.57 3.10 30.06
C ALA A 744 15.40 3.06 29.09
N ALA A 745 15.38 3.96 28.11
CA ALA A 745 14.29 4.08 27.16
C ALA A 745 14.82 4.32 25.75
N ALA A 746 14.16 3.73 24.76
CA ALA A 746 14.52 3.92 23.36
C ALA A 746 13.76 5.10 22.76
N GLU A 747 14.49 6.13 22.35
CA GLU A 747 13.94 7.30 21.66
C GLU A 747 14.05 7.13 20.15
N VAL A 748 13.00 7.54 19.44
CA VAL A 748 12.93 7.60 17.98
C VAL A 748 13.02 9.06 17.56
N ALA A 749 14.22 9.55 17.26
CA ALA A 749 14.38 10.90 16.73
C ALA A 749 13.97 10.94 15.26
N GLN A 750 13.25 11.99 14.88
CA GLN A 750 12.66 12.18 13.55
C GLN A 750 13.11 13.51 12.95
N LEU A 751 13.51 13.48 11.68
CA LEU A 751 13.94 14.63 10.90
C LEU A 751 12.91 14.96 9.82
N TYR A 752 12.34 16.17 9.89
CA TYR A 752 11.44 16.72 8.88
C TYR A 752 12.09 17.89 8.15
N ILE A 753 11.88 17.95 6.84
CA ILE A 753 12.44 18.97 5.94
C ILE A 753 11.31 19.67 5.17
N GLY A 754 11.33 21.00 5.13
CA GLY A 754 10.55 21.78 4.17
C GLY A 754 11.33 21.97 2.87
N ILE A 755 10.81 21.45 1.75
CA ILE A 755 11.48 21.51 0.44
C ILE A 755 10.86 22.65 -0.40
N PRO A 756 11.63 23.69 -0.78
CA PRO A 756 11.10 24.81 -1.57
C PRO A 756 10.42 24.39 -2.87
N GLY A 757 9.24 24.96 -3.14
CA GLY A 757 8.47 24.67 -4.35
C GLY A 757 7.84 23.28 -4.43
N SER A 758 7.98 22.42 -3.41
CA SER A 758 7.22 21.15 -3.32
C SER A 758 5.73 21.37 -3.04
N GLY A 759 5.38 22.50 -2.41
CA GLY A 759 4.05 22.78 -1.86
C GLY A 759 3.77 22.11 -0.51
N VAL A 760 4.59 21.14 -0.07
CA VAL A 760 4.40 20.44 1.20
C VAL A 760 5.29 21.09 2.28
N PRO A 761 4.74 21.64 3.38
CA PRO A 761 5.54 22.42 4.33
C PRO A 761 6.63 21.62 5.06
N LYS A 762 6.38 20.33 5.34
CA LYS A 762 7.30 19.42 6.02
C LYS A 762 7.08 17.98 5.51
N VAL A 763 8.17 17.26 5.23
CA VAL A 763 8.17 15.83 4.89
C VAL A 763 9.23 15.08 5.69
N LEU A 764 8.94 13.84 6.10
CA LEU A 764 9.91 12.98 6.79
C LEU A 764 11.09 12.67 5.86
N ARG A 765 12.33 12.83 6.35
CA ARG A 765 13.58 12.54 5.62
C ARG A 765 14.68 11.90 6.46
N GLY A 766 14.39 11.53 7.71
CA GLY A 766 15.31 10.78 8.55
C GLY A 766 14.64 10.29 9.82
N PHE A 767 15.10 9.14 10.31
CA PHE A 767 14.84 8.70 11.67
C PHE A 767 15.98 7.82 12.18
N GLU A 768 16.24 7.86 13.48
CA GLU A 768 17.17 6.98 14.19
C GLU A 768 16.53 6.57 15.52
N LYS A 769 16.70 5.30 15.91
CA LYS A 769 16.22 4.75 17.18
C LYS A 769 17.42 4.31 18.00
N ARG A 770 17.54 4.79 19.24
CA ARG A 770 18.60 4.37 20.18
C ARG A 770 18.03 4.17 21.58
N LEU A 771 18.42 3.08 22.23
CA LEU A 771 18.27 2.91 23.67
C LEU A 771 19.26 3.85 24.39
N ILE A 772 18.77 4.69 25.28
CA ILE A 772 19.58 5.67 26.01
C ILE A 772 19.38 5.47 27.51
N GLN A 773 20.48 5.30 28.24
CA GLN A 773 20.48 5.17 29.70
C GLN A 773 20.15 6.51 30.39
N PRO A 774 19.52 6.54 31.57
CA PRO A 774 19.29 7.77 32.34
C PRO A 774 20.55 8.64 32.46
N GLY A 775 20.42 9.94 32.17
CA GLY A 775 21.52 10.90 32.19
C GLY A 775 22.51 10.82 31.00
N ALA A 776 22.46 9.76 30.19
CA ALA A 776 23.34 9.62 29.03
C ALA A 776 22.87 10.45 27.83
N SER A 777 23.82 10.90 27.01
CA SER A 777 23.60 11.59 25.74
C SER A 777 24.16 10.79 24.58
N VAL A 778 23.43 10.72 23.47
CA VAL A 778 23.87 10.12 22.21
C VAL A 778 23.71 11.12 21.07
N VAL A 779 24.63 11.10 20.11
CA VAL A 779 24.48 11.86 18.86
C VAL A 779 23.77 10.97 17.84
N MET A 780 22.58 11.39 17.41
CA MET A 780 21.85 10.76 16.31
C MET A 780 22.15 11.49 15.00
N THR A 781 22.17 10.75 13.88
CA THR A 781 22.65 11.22 12.58
C THR A 781 21.72 10.83 11.44
N PHE A 782 21.48 11.77 10.53
CA PHE A 782 20.57 11.62 9.41
C PHE A 782 21.31 11.97 8.11
N PRO A 783 21.81 10.98 7.35
CA PRO A 783 22.35 11.22 6.02
C PRO A 783 21.21 11.58 5.06
N LEU A 784 21.38 12.66 4.31
CA LEU A 784 20.43 13.18 3.34
C LEU A 784 20.96 12.96 1.92
N ARG A 785 20.26 12.09 1.18
CA ARG A 785 20.55 11.77 -0.21
C ARG A 785 20.11 12.91 -1.13
N ARG A 786 20.62 12.97 -2.37
CA ARG A 786 20.10 13.93 -3.36
C ARG A 786 18.59 13.80 -3.55
N ARG A 787 18.05 12.57 -3.57
CA ARG A 787 16.61 12.28 -3.70
C ARG A 787 15.80 12.89 -2.56
N ASP A 788 16.33 12.88 -1.34
CA ASP A 788 15.68 13.41 -0.13
C ASP A 788 15.42 14.92 -0.24
N LEU A 789 16.29 15.65 -0.96
CA LEU A 789 16.26 17.10 -1.18
C LEU A 789 15.73 17.50 -2.57
N SER A 790 15.03 16.61 -3.26
CA SER A 790 14.59 16.80 -4.65
C SER A 790 13.07 16.76 -4.85
N ILE A 791 12.59 17.50 -5.86
CA ILE A 791 11.21 17.44 -6.38
C ILE A 791 11.18 16.87 -7.82
N TRP A 792 10.08 16.24 -8.23
CA TRP A 792 9.91 15.70 -9.59
C TRP A 792 9.46 16.78 -10.58
N GLY A 793 10.28 17.04 -11.59
CA GLY A 793 10.05 18.09 -12.59
C GLY A 793 9.06 17.67 -13.69
N ARG A 794 8.05 18.52 -13.97
CA ARG A 794 7.22 18.36 -15.18
C ARG A 794 7.92 18.98 -16.39
N LYS A 795 7.90 18.29 -17.53
CA LYS A 795 8.47 18.76 -18.80
C LYS A 795 7.63 19.92 -19.37
N LYS A 796 8.21 21.10 -19.56
CA LYS A 796 7.65 22.14 -20.46
C LYS A 796 7.95 21.74 -21.92
N LYS A 797 7.04 22.02 -22.86
CA LYS A 797 7.30 21.80 -24.31
C LYS A 797 8.58 22.55 -24.71
N GLY A 798 9.49 21.88 -25.42
CA GLY A 798 10.73 22.46 -25.93
C GLY A 798 11.99 22.32 -25.06
N GLN A 799 11.92 21.74 -23.86
CA GLN A 799 13.10 21.55 -22.99
C GLN A 799 13.39 20.07 -22.67
N SER A 800 14.63 19.77 -22.29
CA SER A 800 15.06 18.47 -21.76
C SER A 800 14.32 18.10 -20.47
N LYS A 801 14.12 16.81 -20.19
CA LYS A 801 13.42 16.34 -18.98
C LYS A 801 14.28 16.65 -17.75
N THR A 802 13.93 17.69 -16.98
CA THR A 802 14.46 17.90 -15.62
C THR A 802 13.90 16.82 -14.71
N ILE A 803 14.66 15.73 -14.54
CA ILE A 803 14.24 14.54 -13.78
C ILE A 803 13.99 14.92 -12.31
N CYS A 804 14.97 15.57 -11.68
CA CYS A 804 14.84 16.14 -10.34
C CYS A 804 15.36 17.57 -10.33
N LYS A 805 14.77 18.44 -9.50
CA LYS A 805 15.40 19.69 -9.05
C LYS A 805 15.80 19.54 -7.58
N THR A 806 17.09 19.50 -7.31
CA THR A 806 17.66 19.45 -5.94
C THR A 806 17.83 20.87 -5.39
N TYR A 807 17.44 21.09 -4.14
CA TYR A 807 17.65 22.36 -3.42
C TYR A 807 18.82 22.26 -2.44
N SER A 808 19.43 23.40 -2.10
CA SER A 808 20.57 23.43 -1.18
C SER A 808 20.11 23.48 0.28
N SER A 809 21.00 23.13 1.20
CA SER A 809 20.74 23.23 2.64
C SER A 809 20.57 24.67 3.14
N ARG A 810 20.91 25.69 2.34
CA ARG A 810 20.63 27.10 2.66
C ARG A 810 19.17 27.48 2.45
N ASP A 811 18.45 26.71 1.62
CA ASP A 811 17.09 27.05 1.18
C ASP A 811 16.00 26.25 1.93
N SER A 812 16.39 25.29 2.77
CA SER A 812 15.48 24.28 3.34
C SER A 812 15.38 24.40 4.86
N HIS A 813 14.16 24.52 5.39
CA HIS A 813 13.93 24.57 6.84
C HIS A 813 13.99 23.17 7.46
N VAL A 814 14.85 23.01 8.47
CA VAL A 814 15.00 21.78 9.26
C VAL A 814 14.19 21.90 10.55
N VAL A 815 13.32 20.93 10.82
CA VAL A 815 12.67 20.77 12.12
C VAL A 815 12.95 19.37 12.64
N THR A 816 13.62 19.31 13.78
CA THR A 816 13.68 18.13 14.64
C THR A 816 12.56 18.22 15.67
N HIS A 817 11.95 17.08 16.00
CA HIS A 817 10.76 16.91 16.84
C HIS A 817 9.41 16.94 16.09
N ARG A 818 8.43 16.26 16.71
CA ARG A 818 7.13 15.75 16.21
C ARG A 818 6.37 16.66 15.23
N SER A 819 5.67 16.04 14.29
CA SER A 819 4.96 16.67 13.16
C SER A 819 4.03 17.86 13.50
N THR A 820 3.40 17.88 14.70
CA THR A 820 2.46 18.94 15.11
C THR A 820 2.76 19.63 16.46
N ASN A 821 3.84 19.27 17.16
CA ASN A 821 4.00 19.66 18.58
C ASN A 821 4.64 21.06 18.78
N LEU A 822 4.28 22.00 17.93
CA LEU A 822 4.46 23.44 18.09
C LEU A 822 3.16 24.13 17.67
N PRO A 823 2.61 25.09 18.44
CA PRO A 823 1.68 26.07 17.87
C PRO A 823 2.39 26.80 16.72
N PHE A 824 1.63 27.34 15.77
CA PHE A 824 2.14 27.83 14.47
C PHE A 824 3.11 29.04 14.52
N ASN A 825 3.62 29.43 15.68
CA ASN A 825 4.64 30.46 15.87
C ASN A 825 5.77 29.99 16.80
N CYS A 826 7.00 30.43 16.48
CA CYS A 826 8.24 30.34 17.28
C CYS A 826 8.94 28.98 17.41
N LEU A 827 9.99 28.77 16.58
CA LEU A 827 11.38 28.66 17.10
C LEU A 827 12.40 28.69 15.95
N CYS A 828 12.71 29.90 15.46
CA CYS A 828 14.05 30.16 14.93
C CYS A 828 14.96 30.42 16.13
N MET A 829 16.01 29.62 16.34
CA MET A 829 17.13 30.06 17.18
C MET A 829 17.94 31.09 16.39
N ALA A 830 17.49 32.34 16.44
CA ALA A 830 18.31 33.48 16.05
C ALA A 830 19.15 33.89 17.26
N GLU A 831 20.44 33.53 17.27
CA GLU A 831 21.39 34.22 18.14
C GLU A 831 21.40 35.71 17.75
N ARG A 832 21.24 36.57 18.74
CA ARG A 832 21.28 38.02 18.54
C ARG A 832 22.71 38.44 18.21
N THR A 833 22.99 38.79 16.96
CA THR A 833 23.84 39.95 16.60
C THR A 833 23.82 40.27 15.10
N GLY A 834 23.22 41.41 14.75
CA GLY A 834 23.70 42.34 13.72
C GLY A 834 23.75 41.97 12.23
N CYS A 835 23.14 42.85 11.43
CA CYS A 835 23.41 43.12 9.99
C CYS A 835 22.78 42.21 8.92
N PRO A 836 22.58 42.74 7.68
CA PRO A 836 21.27 42.58 7.03
C PRO A 836 21.23 41.70 5.79
N VAL A 837 20.00 41.24 5.50
CA VAL A 837 19.34 41.05 4.19
C VAL A 837 20.27 41.03 2.95
N PHE A 838 20.34 39.89 2.26
CA PHE A 838 20.19 39.85 0.80
C PHE A 838 19.69 38.46 0.33
N SER A 839 18.62 38.51 -0.48
CA SER A 839 18.00 37.51 -1.39
C SER A 839 18.43 36.03 -1.32
#